data_AF-A0A960VS54-F1
#
_entry.id   AF-A0A960VS54-F1
#
_cell.length_a   1.000
_cell.length_b   1.000
_cell.length_c   1.000
_cell.angle_alpha   90.00
_cell.angle_beta   90.00
_cell.angle_gamma   90.00
#
_symmetry.space_group_name_H-M   'P 1'
#
loop_
_entity.id
_entity.type
_entity.pdbx_description
1 polymer ?
#
loop_
_entity_poly.entity_id
_entity_poly.type
_entity_poly.pdbx_seq_one_letter_code
_entity_poly.pdbx_strand_id
1 'polypeptide(L)'
;MPGQLPLVSYILVNWNTEELLPRALDSIAAQDFPLREVILVNNDSPGFSELDLSAYGLKVVQAGGNRGFAEGNNIGIRESRGDVVVLLNCDAALEPGFTRRAVEVLEARPRCGTVVPKILRDDMSGTLDSTGHLMREDRTPLNRGVGEPDNGLYDMPGPVFGGTAAAIAYRREMLEQLSLDGEVFCRDFFAYFEDVDLDWRAQLAGWEAWYEPACRAIHRGHGSGGRAGTRIQRIAEKNRYLMLIRNDTIASQLPMWIPLAIYETWHFLMTLLRPWVWPSLLSFLACLPRALHYRSWSRRHRRIPQSRVAAQFIPRGSMLPPTVAATSPLKGQSPGMEEERYPLVSILIINFNGLSLTRACLESALLQTYENCEIIVIDNGSEADEASLLAMDFPQLRIHRLEHNLGFSGGVNWAVSLSKGDYIALVNNDSVMDPDCIANLMYAQRRTGADAVSGRLVDITERNQVVPLLNALAIEQEDDVVWDLPQASMEALAESRRNHGLSIYGYIVRDSFAGQDSCFYPSGGLCLLKRSSVNEWLPQFFPQQYFAYQEDVWQGFALRHAGGRIAKAPAAAAVHLASSSTRSLGRPRLRFYQERNRIMNLLCWLPASVIWRMLPMYWLVGLLAGLRSLITKPADWLGEIAAHLWLATHPLQVLRQRQEWRSHGNADKEMLAMLSGQVRGRGGALNRLSLAWCRMVGINCLETSGKEN
;
A
#
# COMPACT_ATOMS: atom_id res chain seq x y z
N MET A 1 25.63 -26.36 -16.13
CA MET A 1 26.09 -27.36 -15.16
C MET A 1 25.17 -27.27 -13.96
N PRO A 2 24.21 -28.19 -13.72
CA PRO A 2 23.58 -28.27 -12.42
C PRO A 2 24.53 -29.02 -11.46
N GLY A 3 24.74 -28.52 -10.24
CA GLY A 3 25.21 -29.40 -9.15
C GLY A 3 26.58 -29.14 -8.52
N GLN A 4 26.88 -27.90 -8.11
CA GLN A 4 27.78 -27.72 -6.96
C GLN A 4 27.11 -26.73 -5.99
N LEU A 5 26.83 -27.19 -4.76
CA LEU A 5 26.26 -26.34 -3.73
C LEU A 5 27.24 -25.18 -3.42
N PRO A 6 26.77 -23.91 -3.34
CA PRO A 6 27.65 -22.79 -3.02
C PRO A 6 28.17 -22.91 -1.59
N LEU A 7 29.39 -22.42 -1.34
CA LEU A 7 29.90 -22.33 0.03
C LEU A 7 29.25 -21.14 0.73
N VAL A 8 28.75 -21.35 1.96
CA VAL A 8 28.16 -20.27 2.78
C VAL A 8 29.14 -19.86 3.88
N SER A 9 29.51 -18.58 3.94
CA SER A 9 30.34 -18.03 5.02
C SER A 9 29.48 -17.24 6.00
N TYR A 10 29.41 -17.69 7.25
CA TYR A 10 28.80 -16.92 8.33
C TYR A 10 29.85 -16.03 8.99
N ILE A 11 29.53 -14.75 9.17
CA ILE A 11 30.41 -13.76 9.80
C ILE A 11 29.69 -13.18 11.02
N LEU A 12 30.37 -13.26 12.17
CA LEU A 12 29.94 -12.67 13.42
C LEU A 12 31.00 -11.69 13.93
N VAL A 13 30.58 -10.54 14.42
CA VAL A 13 31.47 -9.54 15.05
C VAL A 13 31.15 -9.46 16.53
N ASN A 14 32.08 -9.87 17.38
CA ASN A 14 31.89 -9.93 18.82
C ASN A 14 32.49 -8.72 19.54
N TRP A 15 31.68 -8.04 20.35
CA TRP A 15 32.09 -6.98 21.28
C TRP A 15 31.11 -6.87 22.45
N ASN A 16 31.53 -7.27 23.65
CA ASN A 16 30.75 -7.34 24.89
C ASN A 16 29.45 -8.16 24.74
N THR A 17 29.50 -9.27 24.00
CA THR A 17 28.35 -10.13 23.68
C THR A 17 28.61 -11.60 23.96
N GLU A 18 29.59 -11.91 24.81
CA GLU A 18 30.06 -13.27 25.10
C GLU A 18 28.93 -14.19 25.59
N GLU A 19 28.02 -13.67 26.41
CA GLU A 19 26.86 -14.43 26.92
C GLU A 19 25.83 -14.79 25.84
N LEU A 20 25.79 -14.04 24.74
CA LEU A 20 24.78 -14.21 23.68
C LEU A 20 25.32 -15.05 22.51
N LEU A 21 26.65 -15.04 22.33
CA LEU A 21 27.33 -15.71 21.24
C LEU A 21 27.01 -17.22 21.11
N PRO A 22 26.92 -18.03 22.18
CA PRO A 22 26.58 -19.45 22.06
C PRO A 22 25.26 -19.69 21.32
N ARG A 23 24.22 -18.90 21.62
CA ARG A 23 22.91 -19.02 20.97
C ARG A 23 22.98 -18.74 19.47
N ALA A 24 23.77 -17.74 19.06
CA ALA A 24 23.99 -17.43 17.65
C ALA A 24 24.71 -18.59 16.94
N LEU A 25 25.77 -19.14 17.56
CA LEU A 25 26.54 -20.26 17.02
C LEU A 25 25.72 -21.56 16.93
N ASP A 26 24.92 -21.86 17.96
CA ASP A 26 23.99 -23.00 17.95
C ASP A 26 22.98 -22.90 16.79
N SER A 27 22.47 -21.69 16.54
CA SER A 27 21.53 -21.45 15.43
C SER A 27 22.16 -21.65 14.05
N ILE A 28 23.46 -21.35 13.91
CA ILE A 28 24.24 -21.63 12.71
C ILE A 28 24.48 -23.14 12.58
N ALA A 29 24.86 -23.81 13.67
CA ALA A 29 25.09 -25.25 13.69
C ALA A 29 23.84 -26.05 13.29
N ALA A 30 22.66 -25.57 13.69
CA ALA A 30 21.36 -26.14 13.36
C ALA A 30 20.89 -25.94 11.90
N GLN A 31 21.59 -25.13 11.10
CA GLN A 31 21.22 -24.93 9.69
C GLN A 31 21.39 -26.23 8.89
N ASP A 32 20.44 -26.50 8.02
CA ASP A 32 20.32 -27.68 7.17
C ASP A 32 21.08 -27.55 5.83
N PHE A 33 22.26 -26.93 5.90
CA PHE A 33 23.11 -26.66 4.74
C PHE A 33 24.55 -27.12 5.00
N PRO A 34 25.08 -28.08 4.19
CA PRO A 34 26.29 -28.81 4.55
C PRO A 34 27.59 -28.05 4.28
N LEU A 35 27.63 -27.20 3.24
CA LEU A 35 28.85 -26.53 2.82
C LEU A 35 28.94 -25.13 3.45
N ARG A 36 29.54 -25.06 4.65
CA ARG A 36 29.62 -23.83 5.43
C ARG A 36 30.97 -23.61 6.10
N GLU A 37 31.29 -22.35 6.33
CA GLU A 37 32.35 -21.93 7.26
C GLU A 37 31.83 -20.82 8.18
N VAL A 38 32.40 -20.74 9.38
CA VAL A 38 32.01 -19.73 10.39
C VAL A 38 33.24 -18.93 10.77
N ILE A 39 33.14 -17.60 10.66
CA ILE A 39 34.21 -16.65 10.94
C ILE A 39 33.73 -15.72 12.06
N LEU A 40 34.46 -15.75 13.18
CA LEU A 40 34.19 -14.92 14.33
C LEU A 40 35.28 -13.87 14.45
N VAL A 41 34.92 -12.61 14.23
CA VAL A 41 35.81 -11.47 14.40
C VAL A 41 35.67 -10.95 15.84
N ASN A 42 36.70 -11.14 16.64
CA ASN A 42 36.74 -10.57 17.99
C ASN A 42 37.28 -9.14 17.94
N ASN A 43 36.46 -8.17 18.32
CA ASN A 43 36.81 -6.76 18.36
C ASN A 43 37.54 -6.38 19.67
N ASP A 44 38.42 -7.24 20.20
CA ASP A 44 39.09 -7.14 21.51
C ASP A 44 38.14 -7.15 22.72
N SER A 45 37.09 -7.97 22.64
CA SER A 45 36.12 -8.06 23.72
C SER A 45 36.77 -8.60 25.02
N PRO A 46 36.58 -7.94 26.18
CA PRO A 46 37.29 -8.30 27.42
C PRO A 46 37.01 -9.72 27.93
N GLY A 47 35.78 -10.23 27.75
CA GLY A 47 35.39 -11.57 28.21
C GLY A 47 35.73 -12.68 27.23
N PHE A 48 36.30 -12.35 26.06
CA PHE A 48 36.47 -13.32 24.97
C PHE A 48 37.39 -14.48 25.33
N SER A 49 38.42 -14.25 26.14
CA SER A 49 39.37 -15.30 26.56
C SER A 49 38.76 -16.36 27.46
N GLU A 50 37.58 -16.11 28.04
CA GLU A 50 36.89 -17.04 28.94
C GLU A 50 35.94 -17.99 28.21
N LEU A 51 35.72 -17.78 26.91
CA LEU A 51 34.83 -18.59 26.08
C LEU A 51 35.54 -19.84 25.52
N ASP A 52 34.96 -21.02 25.74
CA ASP A 52 35.33 -22.23 25.01
C ASP A 52 34.49 -22.36 23.74
N LEU A 53 35.12 -22.12 22.59
CA LEU A 53 34.49 -22.18 21.27
C LEU A 53 34.98 -23.38 20.44
N SER A 54 35.75 -24.29 21.03
CA SER A 54 36.40 -25.40 20.34
C SER A 54 35.40 -26.35 19.65
N ALA A 55 34.19 -26.49 20.23
CA ALA A 55 33.13 -27.34 19.71
C ALA A 55 32.51 -26.88 18.38
N TYR A 56 32.66 -25.59 18.01
CA TYR A 56 31.95 -25.01 16.86
C TYR A 56 32.75 -25.04 15.55
N GLY A 57 34.02 -25.44 15.57
CA GLY A 57 34.85 -25.54 14.35
C GLY A 57 34.96 -24.22 13.57
N LEU A 58 35.04 -23.09 14.27
CA LEU A 58 35.04 -21.75 13.68
C LEU A 58 36.45 -21.16 13.52
N LYS A 59 36.61 -20.20 12.60
CA LYS A 59 37.82 -19.40 12.42
C LYS A 59 37.70 -18.12 13.24
N VAL A 60 38.51 -17.99 14.29
CA VAL A 60 38.60 -16.75 15.08
C VAL A 60 39.61 -15.79 14.45
N VAL A 61 39.21 -14.53 14.28
CA VAL A 61 40.08 -13.46 13.79
C VAL A 61 40.12 -12.33 14.83
N GLN A 62 41.31 -11.95 15.28
CA GLN A 62 41.47 -10.84 16.23
C GLN A 62 41.59 -9.53 15.45
N ALA A 63 40.73 -8.56 15.74
CA ALA A 63 40.76 -7.25 15.09
C ALA A 63 41.90 -6.35 15.60
N GLY A 64 42.46 -6.63 16.78
CA GLY A 64 43.50 -5.79 17.41
C GLY A 64 42.96 -4.43 17.82
N GLY A 65 41.74 -4.42 18.34
CA GLY A 65 41.03 -3.28 18.91
C GLY A 65 39.55 -3.28 18.55
N ASN A 66 38.75 -2.46 19.25
CA ASN A 66 37.37 -2.22 18.85
C ASN A 66 37.31 -1.33 17.60
N ARG A 67 37.20 -1.97 16.43
CA ARG A 67 37.11 -1.30 15.13
C ARG A 67 35.67 -1.00 14.69
N GLY A 68 34.69 -1.27 15.54
CA GLY A 68 33.28 -1.14 15.23
C GLY A 68 32.73 -2.28 14.37
N PHE A 69 31.44 -2.18 14.07
CA PHE A 69 30.70 -3.14 13.25
C PHE A 69 31.14 -3.13 11.79
N ALA A 70 31.32 -1.95 11.19
CA ALA A 70 31.66 -1.82 9.77
C ALA A 70 33.01 -2.50 9.43
N GLU A 71 34.07 -2.16 10.16
CA GLU A 71 35.39 -2.74 9.91
C GLU A 71 35.50 -4.19 10.41
N GLY A 72 34.81 -4.55 11.50
CA GLY A 72 34.72 -5.94 11.94
C GLY A 72 34.14 -6.85 10.85
N ASN A 73 33.05 -6.44 10.20
CA ASN A 73 32.48 -7.18 9.08
C ASN A 73 33.40 -7.17 7.85
N ASN A 74 34.08 -6.06 7.53
CA ASN A 74 35.07 -6.06 6.44
C ASN A 74 36.20 -7.06 6.66
N ILE A 75 36.70 -7.20 7.91
CA ILE A 75 37.70 -8.22 8.26
C ILE A 75 37.12 -9.61 8.00
N GLY A 76 35.92 -9.89 8.50
CA GLY A 76 35.24 -11.17 8.28
C GLY A 76 35.04 -11.49 6.79
N ILE A 77 34.60 -10.50 6.00
CA ILE A 77 34.35 -10.67 4.56
C ILE A 77 35.66 -10.99 3.83
N ARG A 78 36.77 -10.31 4.16
CA ARG A 78 38.09 -10.60 3.58
C ARG A 78 38.60 -12.00 3.89
N GLU A 79 38.29 -12.51 5.08
CA GLU A 79 38.72 -13.84 5.52
C GLU A 79 37.81 -14.98 5.01
N SER A 80 36.67 -14.62 4.41
CA SER A 80 35.65 -15.53 3.91
C SER A 80 35.87 -15.95 2.46
N ARG A 81 35.47 -17.19 2.12
CA ARG A 81 35.61 -17.80 0.79
C ARG A 81 34.27 -18.17 0.15
N GLY A 82 33.17 -18.13 0.89
CA GLY A 82 31.87 -18.62 0.44
C GLY A 82 31.15 -17.70 -0.54
N ASP A 83 30.55 -18.26 -1.59
CA ASP A 83 29.79 -17.55 -2.63
C ASP A 83 28.60 -16.77 -2.06
N VAL A 84 28.06 -17.24 -0.93
CA VAL A 84 27.05 -16.54 -0.13
C VAL A 84 27.65 -16.15 1.22
N VAL A 85 27.50 -14.88 1.58
CA VAL A 85 28.00 -14.33 2.84
C VAL A 85 26.83 -13.97 3.73
N VAL A 86 26.72 -14.61 4.89
CA VAL A 86 25.69 -14.34 5.90
C VAL A 86 26.30 -13.54 7.03
N LEU A 87 25.80 -12.32 7.27
CA LEU A 87 26.14 -11.58 8.48
C LEU A 87 25.12 -11.91 9.56
N LEU A 88 25.61 -12.20 10.77
CA LEU A 88 24.78 -12.48 11.94
C LEU A 88 25.36 -11.79 13.16
N ASN A 89 24.55 -10.94 13.81
CA ASN A 89 24.93 -10.37 15.10
C ASN A 89 25.00 -11.47 16.17
N CYS A 90 25.87 -11.30 17.15
CA CYS A 90 25.99 -12.23 18.29
C CYS A 90 24.72 -12.30 19.16
N ASP A 91 23.82 -11.33 19.06
CA ASP A 91 22.53 -11.27 19.76
C ASP A 91 21.33 -11.63 18.85
N ALA A 92 21.60 -12.26 17.71
CA ALA A 92 20.61 -12.80 16.80
C ALA A 92 20.77 -14.33 16.62
N ALA A 93 19.68 -15.00 16.27
CA ALA A 93 19.63 -16.43 16.00
C ALA A 93 18.79 -16.70 14.75
N LEU A 94 19.25 -17.62 13.89
CA LEU A 94 18.56 -18.02 12.67
C LEU A 94 17.60 -19.19 12.95
N GLU A 95 16.41 -19.19 12.34
CA GLU A 95 15.55 -20.38 12.35
C GLU A 95 16.12 -21.48 11.43
N PRO A 96 15.85 -22.77 11.70
CA PRO A 96 16.21 -23.84 10.78
C PRO A 96 15.65 -23.60 9.37
N GLY A 97 16.47 -23.85 8.34
CA GLY A 97 16.08 -23.64 6.94
C GLY A 97 16.30 -22.24 6.40
N PHE A 98 16.82 -21.30 7.20
CA PHE A 98 17.19 -19.95 6.74
C PHE A 98 18.18 -20.03 5.58
N THR A 99 19.25 -20.79 5.76
CA THR A 99 20.38 -20.77 4.81
C THR A 99 20.03 -21.41 3.49
N ARG A 100 19.34 -22.57 3.53
CA ARG A 100 18.84 -23.22 2.31
C ARG A 100 17.98 -22.26 1.50
N ARG A 101 17.01 -21.60 2.14
CA ARG A 101 16.09 -20.67 1.46
C ARG A 101 16.82 -19.44 0.92
N ALA A 102 17.76 -18.87 1.67
CA ALA A 102 18.56 -17.74 1.20
C ALA A 102 19.37 -18.10 -0.05
N VAL A 103 19.98 -19.30 -0.09
CA VAL A 103 20.68 -19.82 -1.26
C VAL A 103 19.72 -20.01 -2.44
N GLU A 104 18.56 -20.64 -2.22
CA GLU A 104 17.55 -20.86 -3.26
C GLU A 104 17.08 -19.53 -3.90
N VAL A 105 16.84 -18.49 -3.09
CA VAL A 105 16.46 -17.17 -3.58
C VAL A 105 17.58 -16.55 -4.43
N LEU A 106 18.83 -16.62 -3.99
CA LEU A 106 19.98 -16.09 -4.74
C LEU A 106 20.21 -16.88 -6.04
N GLU A 107 20.05 -18.19 -6.05
CA GLU A 107 20.18 -19.01 -7.25
C GLU A 107 19.07 -18.72 -8.25
N ALA A 108 17.82 -18.58 -7.78
CA ALA A 108 16.66 -18.29 -8.61
C ALA A 108 16.68 -16.86 -9.20
N ARG A 109 17.38 -15.91 -8.55
CA ARG A 109 17.39 -14.49 -8.93
C ARG A 109 18.81 -13.97 -9.15
N PRO A 110 19.34 -14.02 -10.39
CA PRO A 110 20.72 -13.57 -10.67
C PRO A 110 21.01 -12.11 -10.32
N ARG A 111 20.01 -11.22 -10.42
CA ARG A 111 20.13 -9.80 -10.02
C ARG A 111 19.91 -9.54 -8.53
N CYS A 112 19.48 -10.54 -7.77
CA CYS A 112 19.35 -10.43 -6.32
C CYS A 112 20.75 -10.48 -5.69
N GLY A 113 21.14 -9.38 -5.05
CA GLY A 113 22.39 -9.26 -4.32
C GLY A 113 22.22 -9.44 -2.81
N THR A 114 21.01 -9.22 -2.29
CA THR A 114 20.69 -9.24 -0.87
C THR A 114 19.39 -10.01 -0.62
N VAL A 115 19.42 -11.02 0.25
CA VAL A 115 18.22 -11.69 0.77
C VAL A 115 17.96 -11.18 2.18
N VAL A 116 16.79 -10.59 2.35
CA VAL A 116 16.33 -9.94 3.56
C VAL A 116 15.35 -10.87 4.28
N PRO A 117 15.65 -11.30 5.52
CA PRO A 117 14.75 -12.17 6.26
C PRO A 117 13.65 -11.42 7.00
N LYS A 118 12.68 -12.17 7.51
CA LYS A 118 11.77 -11.72 8.56
C LYS A 118 12.47 -11.85 9.91
N ILE A 119 12.69 -10.73 10.60
CA ILE A 119 13.34 -10.69 11.90
C ILE A 119 12.32 -10.36 12.98
N LEU A 120 12.23 -11.22 14.00
CA LEU A 120 11.37 -11.09 15.17
C LEU A 120 12.16 -10.57 16.37
N ARG A 121 11.50 -9.86 17.29
CA ARG A 121 12.11 -9.43 18.56
C ARG A 121 12.17 -10.57 19.58
N ASP A 122 13.29 -10.66 20.29
CA ASP A 122 13.52 -11.63 21.37
C ASP A 122 12.97 -11.15 22.74
N ASP A 123 11.78 -10.59 22.77
CA ASP A 123 11.14 -10.04 23.98
C ASP A 123 9.79 -10.69 24.29
N MET A 124 9.49 -11.83 23.65
CA MET A 124 8.21 -12.56 23.75
C MET A 124 6.99 -11.74 23.33
N SER A 125 7.17 -10.56 22.72
CA SER A 125 6.06 -9.70 22.29
C SER A 125 5.34 -10.22 21.05
N GLY A 126 5.95 -11.14 20.30
CA GLY A 126 5.47 -11.57 18.98
C GLY A 126 5.52 -10.44 17.94
N THR A 127 6.36 -9.43 18.16
CA THR A 127 6.52 -8.29 17.24
C THR A 127 7.75 -8.42 16.37
N LEU A 128 7.67 -7.80 15.20
CA LEU A 128 8.73 -7.72 14.20
C LEU A 128 9.78 -6.71 14.62
N ASP A 129 11.05 -7.08 14.44
CA ASP A 129 12.16 -6.13 14.50
C ASP A 129 12.38 -5.45 13.15
N SER A 130 12.42 -6.24 12.07
CA SER A 130 12.52 -5.74 10.70
C SER A 130 12.08 -6.78 9.67
N THR A 131 11.47 -6.31 8.57
CA THR A 131 11.20 -7.08 7.35
C THR A 131 11.86 -6.44 6.12
N GLY A 132 12.86 -5.59 6.35
CA GLY A 132 13.59 -4.83 5.33
C GLY A 132 13.69 -3.34 5.66
N HIS A 133 14.47 -2.62 4.88
CA HIS A 133 14.62 -1.17 4.99
C HIS A 133 13.58 -0.45 4.14
N LEU A 134 13.17 0.72 4.63
CA LEU A 134 12.44 1.74 3.87
C LEU A 134 13.24 3.04 3.91
N MET A 135 13.20 3.80 2.83
CA MET A 135 13.74 5.16 2.78
C MET A 135 12.60 6.14 2.62
N ARG A 136 12.49 7.15 3.50
CA ARG A 136 11.50 8.22 3.33
C ARG A 136 11.93 9.22 2.25
N GLU A 137 10.99 9.98 1.71
CA GLU A 137 11.28 11.10 0.80
C GLU A 137 12.14 12.19 1.46
N ASP A 138 12.14 12.30 2.79
CA ASP A 138 13.07 13.17 3.54
C ASP A 138 14.43 12.51 3.83
N ARG A 139 14.69 11.35 3.22
CA ARG A 139 15.89 10.51 3.35
C ARG A 139 16.15 9.97 4.75
N THR A 140 15.10 9.87 5.55
CA THR A 140 15.13 9.15 6.82
C THR A 140 14.95 7.65 6.59
N PRO A 141 15.92 6.79 6.94
CA PRO A 141 15.74 5.34 6.86
C PRO A 141 14.89 4.81 8.02
N LEU A 142 14.20 3.69 7.78
CA LEU A 142 13.36 2.98 8.75
C LEU A 142 13.47 1.47 8.54
N ASN A 143 13.13 0.71 9.58
CA ASN A 143 12.84 -0.72 9.47
C ASN A 143 11.36 -0.94 9.14
N ARG A 144 11.07 -1.75 8.12
CA ARG A 144 9.74 -2.13 7.68
C ARG A 144 9.09 -3.07 8.70
N GLY A 145 7.90 -2.68 9.20
CA GLY A 145 7.14 -3.46 10.18
C GLY A 145 7.69 -3.41 11.60
N VAL A 146 8.65 -2.54 11.90
CA VAL A 146 9.26 -2.46 13.23
C VAL A 146 8.22 -2.20 14.33
N GLY A 147 8.14 -3.10 15.31
CA GLY A 147 7.20 -3.04 16.42
C GLY A 147 5.77 -3.49 16.08
N GLU A 148 5.49 -3.90 14.84
CA GLU A 148 4.21 -4.49 14.45
C GLU A 148 4.13 -5.99 14.80
N PRO A 149 2.95 -6.55 15.12
CA PRO A 149 2.81 -7.97 15.39
C PRO A 149 3.02 -8.84 14.14
N ASP A 150 3.64 -10.02 14.29
CA ASP A 150 3.75 -11.04 13.23
C ASP A 150 2.42 -11.80 13.10
N ASN A 151 1.44 -11.19 12.41
CA ASN A 151 0.08 -11.70 12.24
C ASN A 151 -0.23 -12.14 10.78
N GLY A 152 0.83 -12.40 10.00
CA GLY A 152 0.75 -12.79 8.59
C GLY A 152 0.71 -11.63 7.59
N LEU A 153 0.67 -10.38 8.05
CA LEU A 153 0.71 -9.18 7.18
C LEU A 153 1.98 -9.10 6.31
N TYR A 154 3.07 -9.66 6.81
CA TYR A 154 4.38 -9.68 6.18
C TYR A 154 4.76 -11.07 5.64
N ASP A 155 3.80 -11.92 5.31
CA ASP A 155 4.08 -13.26 4.76
C ASP A 155 4.31 -13.28 3.24
N MET A 156 4.23 -12.11 2.61
CA MET A 156 4.49 -12.00 1.17
C MET A 156 5.96 -11.69 0.89
N PRO A 157 6.67 -12.54 0.12
CA PRO A 157 7.98 -12.20 -0.40
C PRO A 157 7.88 -11.03 -1.38
N GLY A 158 8.98 -10.33 -1.62
CA GLY A 158 8.96 -9.22 -2.56
C GLY A 158 10.21 -8.34 -2.53
N PRO A 159 10.32 -7.39 -3.47
CA PRO A 159 11.42 -6.44 -3.46
C PRO A 159 11.31 -5.51 -2.26
N VAL A 160 12.45 -5.17 -1.67
CA VAL A 160 12.60 -4.17 -0.61
C VAL A 160 13.79 -3.26 -0.94
N PHE A 161 13.88 -2.10 -0.28
CA PHE A 161 15.01 -1.19 -0.50
C PHE A 161 16.35 -1.84 -0.08
N GLY A 162 16.31 -2.63 0.98
CA GLY A 162 17.47 -3.19 1.65
C GLY A 162 17.08 -3.97 2.91
N GLY A 163 18.04 -4.31 3.77
CA GLY A 163 17.77 -5.04 5.00
C GLY A 163 18.82 -4.80 6.08
N THR A 164 18.42 -4.99 7.33
CA THR A 164 19.33 -4.79 8.47
C THR A 164 20.41 -5.87 8.51
N ALA A 165 21.64 -5.48 8.80
CA ALA A 165 22.75 -6.41 8.94
C ALA A 165 22.73 -7.26 10.23
N ALA A 166 21.67 -7.18 11.05
CA ALA A 166 21.49 -8.03 12.23
C ALA A 166 21.42 -9.53 11.86
N ALA A 167 20.74 -9.85 10.76
CA ALA A 167 20.74 -11.15 10.12
C ALA A 167 20.43 -10.93 8.64
N ILE A 168 21.38 -11.21 7.74
CA ILE A 168 21.21 -10.95 6.31
C ILE A 168 22.12 -11.83 5.47
N ALA A 169 21.69 -12.20 4.27
CA ALA A 169 22.50 -12.96 3.32
C ALA A 169 22.80 -12.12 2.07
N TYR A 170 24.06 -12.11 1.67
CA TYR A 170 24.56 -11.37 0.51
C TYR A 170 25.20 -12.31 -0.52
N ARG A 171 25.06 -11.96 -1.79
CA ARG A 171 25.86 -12.53 -2.88
C ARG A 171 27.27 -11.97 -2.82
N ARG A 172 28.30 -12.82 -2.82
CA ARG A 172 29.71 -12.40 -2.83
C ARG A 172 30.03 -11.45 -3.97
N GLU A 173 29.58 -11.76 -5.19
CA GLU A 173 29.81 -10.94 -6.39
C GLU A 173 29.34 -9.48 -6.19
N MET A 174 28.19 -9.28 -5.54
CA MET A 174 27.71 -7.93 -5.20
C MET A 174 28.68 -7.24 -4.25
N LEU A 175 29.12 -7.92 -3.18
CA LEU A 175 30.03 -7.33 -2.19
C LEU A 175 31.37 -6.97 -2.81
N GLU A 176 31.92 -7.83 -3.68
CA GLU A 176 33.17 -7.58 -4.39
C GLU A 176 33.03 -6.42 -5.38
N GLN A 177 31.94 -6.35 -6.13
CA GLN A 177 31.65 -5.21 -7.02
C GLN A 177 31.51 -3.89 -6.24
N LEU A 178 30.91 -3.95 -5.05
CA LEU A 178 30.63 -2.79 -4.22
C LEU A 178 31.79 -2.39 -3.30
N SER A 179 32.91 -3.13 -3.35
CA SER A 179 34.09 -2.86 -2.55
C SER A 179 34.90 -1.69 -3.11
N LEU A 180 35.29 -0.76 -2.24
CA LEU A 180 36.22 0.32 -2.54
C LEU A 180 37.39 0.24 -1.57
N ASP A 181 38.63 0.23 -2.09
CA ASP A 181 39.86 0.12 -1.30
C ASP A 181 39.87 -1.10 -0.35
N GLY A 182 39.19 -2.19 -0.73
CA GLY A 182 39.05 -3.41 0.07
C GLY A 182 38.00 -3.33 1.19
N GLU A 183 37.17 -2.29 1.19
CA GLU A 183 36.07 -2.10 2.15
C GLU A 183 34.71 -2.23 1.47
N VAL A 184 33.84 -3.08 2.02
CA VAL A 184 32.43 -3.17 1.60
C VAL A 184 31.59 -2.18 2.40
N PHE A 185 31.78 -2.17 3.71
CA PHE A 185 31.24 -1.17 4.62
C PHE A 185 32.29 -0.10 4.86
N CYS A 186 31.93 1.18 4.79
CA CYS A 186 32.93 2.20 5.04
C CYS A 186 33.29 2.25 6.53
N ARG A 187 34.57 2.07 6.84
CA ARG A 187 35.07 2.05 8.23
C ARG A 187 34.72 3.30 9.03
N ASP A 188 34.52 4.45 8.36
CA ASP A 188 34.17 5.71 9.01
C ASP A 188 32.77 5.69 9.63
N PHE A 189 31.87 4.80 9.22
CA PHE A 189 30.59 4.63 9.90
C PHE A 189 30.76 4.11 11.32
N PHE A 190 31.78 3.26 11.55
CA PHE A 190 31.99 2.51 12.78
C PHE A 190 30.82 1.55 13.11
N ALA A 191 29.60 2.04 13.33
CA ALA A 191 28.37 1.26 13.49
C ALA A 191 27.12 2.12 13.20
N TYR A 192 25.98 1.49 12.88
CA TYR A 192 24.73 2.10 12.42
C TYR A 192 24.83 2.84 11.07
N PHE A 193 23.86 2.61 10.18
CA PHE A 193 23.75 3.15 8.81
C PHE A 193 24.73 2.57 7.78
N GLU A 194 25.73 1.79 8.17
CA GLU A 194 26.61 1.10 7.21
C GLU A 194 25.85 0.14 6.28
N ASP A 195 24.81 -0.52 6.80
CA ASP A 195 23.92 -1.40 6.06
C ASP A 195 23.05 -0.61 5.08
N VAL A 196 22.40 0.47 5.54
CA VAL A 196 21.61 1.36 4.69
C VAL A 196 22.48 2.02 3.59
N ASP A 197 23.72 2.39 3.88
CA ASP A 197 24.68 2.90 2.86
C ASP A 197 25.01 1.83 1.82
N LEU A 198 25.21 0.57 2.24
CA LEU A 198 25.44 -0.54 1.32
C LEU A 198 24.20 -0.81 0.46
N ASP A 199 23.01 -0.86 1.05
CA ASP A 199 21.74 -1.05 0.34
C ASP A 199 21.54 0.00 -0.74
N TRP A 200 21.73 1.28 -0.40
CA TRP A 200 21.58 2.37 -1.37
C TRP A 200 22.61 2.24 -2.51
N ARG A 201 23.87 1.91 -2.20
CA ARG A 201 24.88 1.67 -3.24
C ARG A 201 24.54 0.46 -4.11
N ALA A 202 24.01 -0.60 -3.52
CA ALA A 202 23.56 -1.78 -4.25
C ALA A 202 22.43 -1.44 -5.24
N GLN A 203 21.42 -0.69 -4.79
CA GLN A 203 20.34 -0.18 -5.64
C GLN A 203 20.88 0.69 -6.80
N LEU A 204 21.82 1.59 -6.52
CA LEU A 204 22.46 2.43 -7.55
C LEU A 204 23.29 1.61 -8.55
N ALA A 205 23.93 0.53 -8.10
CA ALA A 205 24.67 -0.40 -8.95
C ALA A 205 23.78 -1.39 -9.72
N GLY A 206 22.47 -1.40 -9.44
CA GLY A 206 21.47 -2.24 -10.10
C GLY A 206 21.26 -3.62 -9.50
N TRP A 207 21.70 -3.83 -8.26
CA TRP A 207 21.39 -5.03 -7.48
C TRP A 207 20.05 -4.88 -6.79
N GLU A 208 19.32 -5.98 -6.73
CA GLU A 208 18.02 -6.07 -6.06
C GLU A 208 18.18 -6.64 -4.64
N ALA A 209 17.41 -6.12 -3.70
CA ALA A 209 17.21 -6.72 -2.38
C ALA A 209 15.83 -7.38 -2.34
N TRP A 210 15.79 -8.65 -1.93
CA TRP A 210 14.59 -9.47 -1.92
C TRP A 210 14.24 -9.89 -0.50
N TYR A 211 13.05 -9.55 -0.04
CA TYR A 211 12.47 -10.02 1.20
C TYR A 211 11.90 -11.43 1.03
N GLU A 212 12.38 -12.35 1.86
CA GLU A 212 11.91 -13.74 1.93
C GLU A 212 11.38 -14.02 3.34
N PRO A 213 10.06 -13.96 3.59
CA PRO A 213 9.46 -14.14 4.91
C PRO A 213 9.69 -15.53 5.49
N ALA A 214 9.98 -16.49 4.63
CA ALA A 214 10.28 -17.86 5.01
C ALA A 214 11.72 -17.97 5.59
N CYS A 215 12.63 -17.04 5.26
CA CYS A 215 13.88 -16.85 5.98
C CYS A 215 13.61 -16.10 7.28
N ARG A 216 13.69 -16.78 8.43
CA ARG A 216 13.34 -16.21 9.73
C ARG A 216 14.55 -16.12 10.66
N ALA A 217 14.61 -15.03 11.41
CA ALA A 217 15.59 -14.82 12.46
C ALA A 217 14.94 -14.17 13.69
N ILE A 218 15.54 -14.36 14.85
CA ILE A 218 15.15 -13.74 16.11
C ILE A 218 16.31 -12.86 16.54
N HIS A 219 16.06 -11.59 16.84
CA HIS A 219 17.06 -10.62 17.25
C HIS A 219 16.65 -10.00 18.58
N ARG A 220 17.57 -10.05 19.55
CA ARG A 220 17.31 -9.48 20.87
C ARG A 220 17.22 -7.98 20.80
N GLY A 221 18.16 -7.36 20.09
CA GLY A 221 18.23 -5.92 19.92
C GLY A 221 18.40 -5.21 21.28
N HIS A 222 19.33 -4.28 21.35
CA HIS A 222 19.21 -3.26 22.40
C HIS A 222 18.04 -2.36 21.99
N GLY A 223 16.84 -2.68 22.51
CA GLY A 223 15.56 -2.10 22.10
C GLY A 223 15.68 -0.65 21.66
N SER A 224 15.36 -0.39 20.40
CA SER A 224 15.30 0.92 19.75
C SER A 224 14.31 1.90 20.41
N GLY A 225 13.67 1.52 21.53
CA GLY A 225 12.86 2.36 22.41
C GLY A 225 13.58 2.89 23.68
N GLY A 226 14.85 2.51 23.93
CA GLY A 226 15.66 3.10 25.00
C GLY A 226 16.30 4.42 24.56
N ARG A 227 16.51 5.37 25.48
CA ARG A 227 17.35 6.57 25.20
C ARG A 227 18.71 6.08 24.69
N ALA A 228 18.94 6.15 23.38
CA ALA A 228 20.22 5.80 22.78
C ALA A 228 21.32 6.57 23.53
N GLY A 229 22.37 5.86 23.97
CA GLY A 229 23.47 6.49 24.69
C GLY A 229 24.05 7.66 23.88
N THR A 230 24.58 8.67 24.57
CA THR A 230 25.11 9.90 23.92
C THR A 230 26.13 9.59 22.81
N ARG A 231 26.91 8.51 22.96
CA ARG A 231 27.85 8.00 21.95
C ARG A 231 27.14 7.48 20.69
N ILE A 232 26.06 6.72 20.83
CA ILE A 232 25.28 6.20 19.69
C ILE A 232 24.64 7.35 18.91
N GLN A 233 24.06 8.34 19.62
CA GLN A 233 23.47 9.52 18.97
C GLN A 233 24.50 10.30 18.15
N ARG A 234 25.74 10.48 18.66
CA ARG A 234 26.82 11.14 17.92
C ARG A 234 27.20 10.39 16.64
N ILE A 235 27.31 9.07 16.73
CA ILE A 235 27.67 8.21 15.59
C ILE A 235 26.56 8.26 14.54
N ALA A 236 25.31 8.04 14.95
CA ALA A 236 24.14 8.07 14.07
C ALA A 236 23.99 9.43 13.36
N GLU A 237 24.17 10.54 14.08
CA GLU A 237 24.06 11.88 13.48
C GLU A 237 25.14 12.11 12.42
N LYS A 238 26.40 11.77 12.70
CA LYS A 238 27.50 11.84 11.74
C LYS A 238 27.20 10.96 10.52
N ASN A 239 26.78 9.71 10.76
CA ASN A 239 26.56 8.71 9.73
C ASN A 239 25.40 9.05 8.80
N ARG A 240 24.35 9.70 9.30
CA ARG A 240 23.25 10.22 8.48
C ARG A 240 23.78 11.13 7.37
N TYR A 241 24.61 12.12 7.71
CA TYR A 241 25.17 13.03 6.71
C TYR A 241 26.19 12.34 5.79
N LEU A 242 26.99 11.39 6.31
CA LEU A 242 27.90 10.61 5.47
C LEU A 242 27.15 9.81 4.41
N MET A 243 26.08 9.10 4.80
CA MET A 243 25.22 8.35 3.89
C MET A 243 24.61 9.27 2.82
N LEU A 244 24.07 10.43 3.20
CA LEU A 244 23.50 11.41 2.27
C LEU A 244 24.54 11.94 1.28
N ILE A 245 25.73 12.33 1.74
CA ILE A 245 26.79 12.83 0.85
C ILE A 245 27.30 11.73 -0.08
N ARG A 246 27.35 10.48 0.36
CA ARG A 246 27.84 9.38 -0.47
C ARG A 246 26.84 9.03 -1.57
N ASN A 247 25.55 8.98 -1.24
CA ASN A 247 24.53 8.38 -2.11
C ASN A 247 23.54 9.38 -2.73
N ASP A 248 23.21 10.51 -2.09
CA ASP A 248 22.16 11.42 -2.58
C ASP A 248 22.67 12.46 -3.62
N THR A 249 21.85 13.02 -4.49
CA THR A 249 22.26 14.10 -5.42
C THR A 249 21.36 15.33 -5.35
N ILE A 250 21.90 16.49 -5.72
CA ILE A 250 21.11 17.73 -5.84
C ILE A 250 19.96 17.53 -6.82
N ALA A 251 20.18 16.81 -7.92
CA ALA A 251 19.15 16.51 -8.91
C ALA A 251 17.98 15.69 -8.31
N SER A 252 18.25 14.68 -7.47
CA SER A 252 17.19 13.92 -6.78
C SER A 252 16.53 14.70 -5.64
N GLN A 253 17.19 15.72 -5.11
CA GLN A 253 16.66 16.59 -4.06
C GLN A 253 15.81 17.73 -4.62
N LEU A 254 16.04 18.13 -5.87
CA LEU A 254 15.41 19.30 -6.48
C LEU A 254 13.87 19.28 -6.43
N PRO A 255 13.16 18.16 -6.65
CA PRO A 255 11.70 18.12 -6.50
C PRO A 255 11.24 18.32 -5.05
N MET A 256 12.08 17.97 -4.07
CA MET A 256 11.75 17.99 -2.63
C MET A 256 12.50 19.09 -1.86
N TRP A 257 13.08 20.07 -2.56
CA TRP A 257 14.03 20.99 -1.93
C TRP A 257 13.40 21.85 -0.82
N ILE A 258 12.13 22.26 -0.97
CA ILE A 258 11.41 23.02 0.08
C ILE A 258 11.13 22.13 1.30
N PRO A 259 10.44 20.97 1.19
CA PRO A 259 10.23 20.07 2.32
C PRO A 259 11.54 19.63 3.00
N LEU A 260 12.56 19.32 2.19
CA LEU A 260 13.87 18.90 2.69
C LEU A 260 14.57 20.04 3.42
N ALA A 261 14.56 21.27 2.87
CA ALA A 261 15.14 22.44 3.54
C ALA A 261 14.44 22.74 4.87
N ILE A 262 13.10 22.62 4.94
CA ILE A 262 12.35 22.78 6.19
C ILE A 262 12.77 21.71 7.21
N TYR A 263 12.83 20.44 6.79
CA TYR A 263 13.23 19.35 7.67
C TYR A 263 14.66 19.48 8.16
N GLU A 264 15.61 19.75 7.26
CA GLU A 264 17.03 19.92 7.59
C GLU A 264 17.25 21.14 8.48
N THR A 265 16.52 22.24 8.25
CA THR A 265 16.56 23.41 9.14
C THR A 265 16.04 23.06 10.52
N TRP A 266 14.88 22.41 10.61
CA TRP A 266 14.32 21.97 11.88
C TRP A 266 15.26 20.99 12.61
N HIS A 267 15.80 20.00 11.91
CA HIS A 267 16.71 19.00 12.47
C HIS A 267 18.02 19.63 12.94
N PHE A 268 18.57 20.58 12.17
CA PHE A 268 19.73 21.37 12.56
C PHE A 268 19.45 22.20 13.82
N LEU A 269 18.31 22.90 13.90
CA LEU A 269 17.89 23.63 15.10
C LEU A 269 17.75 22.69 16.31
N MET A 270 17.18 21.50 16.12
CA MET A 270 17.07 20.50 17.19
C MET A 270 18.45 19.96 17.62
N THR A 271 19.40 19.89 16.70
CA THR A 271 20.80 19.52 16.98
C THR A 271 21.52 20.62 17.77
N LEU A 272 21.25 21.89 17.50
CA LEU A 272 21.76 23.01 18.30
C LEU A 272 21.30 22.93 19.77
N LEU A 273 20.09 22.42 20.02
CA LEU A 273 19.57 22.19 21.37
C LEU A 273 20.20 20.97 22.07
N ARG A 274 21.05 20.19 21.38
CA ARG A 274 21.70 18.98 21.90
C ARG A 274 23.23 19.11 21.82
N PRO A 275 23.86 19.90 22.72
CA PRO A 275 25.29 20.22 22.63
C PRO A 275 26.21 18.99 22.68
N TRP A 276 25.77 17.87 23.28
CA TRP A 276 26.53 16.63 23.27
C TRP A 276 26.64 16.00 21.88
N VAL A 277 25.82 16.38 20.90
CA VAL A 277 25.89 15.87 19.52
C VAL A 277 26.85 16.67 18.66
N TRP A 278 27.16 17.94 18.99
CA TRP A 278 28.02 18.82 18.17
C TRP A 278 29.38 18.23 17.73
N PRO A 279 30.07 17.38 18.53
CA PRO A 279 31.26 16.68 18.05
C PRO A 279 31.04 15.83 16.79
N SER A 280 29.80 15.42 16.49
CA SER A 280 29.44 14.69 15.26
C SER A 280 29.73 15.53 14.01
N LEU A 281 29.53 16.85 14.06
CA LEU A 281 29.80 17.75 12.93
C LEU A 281 31.29 17.82 12.61
N LEU A 282 32.14 17.95 13.63
CA LEU A 282 33.59 17.93 13.46
C LEU A 282 34.07 16.57 12.93
N SER A 283 33.52 15.47 13.47
CA SER A 283 33.82 14.13 12.99
C SER A 283 33.36 13.92 11.55
N PHE A 284 32.22 14.47 11.16
CA PHE A 284 31.72 14.43 9.79
C PHE A 284 32.64 15.19 8.84
N LEU A 285 33.05 16.42 9.20
CA LEU A 285 33.99 17.22 8.41
C LEU A 285 35.34 16.51 8.23
N ALA A 286 35.84 15.82 9.27
CA ALA A 286 37.05 15.02 9.19
C ALA A 286 36.93 13.83 8.23
N CYS A 287 35.75 13.22 8.12
CA CYS A 287 35.46 12.11 7.21
C CYS A 287 35.08 12.57 5.78
N LEU A 288 34.82 13.87 5.58
CA LEU A 288 34.28 14.41 4.33
C LEU A 288 35.16 14.11 3.09
N PRO A 289 36.50 14.25 3.12
CA PRO A 289 37.33 13.94 1.96
C PRO A 289 37.16 12.49 1.47
N ARG A 290 37.10 11.54 2.41
CA ARG A 290 36.86 10.12 2.06
C ARG A 290 35.43 9.90 1.60
N ALA A 291 34.44 10.53 2.23
CA ALA A 291 33.05 10.46 1.78
C ALA A 291 32.87 10.96 0.34
N LEU A 292 33.58 12.02 -0.06
CA LEU A 292 33.59 12.52 -1.43
C LEU A 292 34.32 11.58 -2.39
N HIS A 293 35.39 10.90 -1.94
CA HIS A 293 36.02 9.82 -2.71
C HIS A 293 35.03 8.70 -3.00
N TYR A 294 34.33 8.18 -1.98
CA TYR A 294 33.28 7.19 -2.12
C TYR A 294 32.14 7.65 -3.05
N ARG A 295 31.70 8.92 -2.91
CA ARG A 295 30.70 9.52 -3.80
C ARG A 295 31.15 9.50 -5.26
N SER A 296 32.39 9.89 -5.51
CA SER A 296 32.95 9.93 -6.87
C SER A 296 33.02 8.53 -7.48
N TRP A 297 33.41 7.53 -6.69
CA TRP A 297 33.45 6.13 -7.09
C TRP A 297 32.04 5.58 -7.36
N SER A 298 31.10 5.78 -6.42
CA SER A 298 29.71 5.32 -6.53
C SER A 298 29.03 5.90 -7.79
N ARG A 299 29.26 7.18 -8.09
CA ARG A 299 28.75 7.83 -9.31
C ARG A 299 29.26 7.18 -10.60
N ARG A 300 30.50 6.67 -10.62
CA ARG A 300 31.09 5.99 -11.80
C ARG A 300 30.58 4.57 -11.98
N HIS A 301 30.20 3.90 -10.88
CA HIS A 301 29.74 2.51 -10.88
C HIS A 301 28.20 2.39 -10.86
N ARG A 302 27.51 3.52 -10.78
CA ARG A 302 26.05 3.62 -10.86
C ARG A 302 25.56 3.13 -12.22
N ARG A 303 24.69 2.12 -12.21
CA ARG A 303 23.99 1.59 -13.39
C ARG A 303 22.54 2.08 -13.46
N ILE A 304 21.94 2.42 -12.31
CA ILE A 304 20.56 2.89 -12.22
C ILE A 304 20.51 4.40 -11.97
N PRO A 305 19.71 5.17 -12.72
CA PRO A 305 19.50 6.59 -12.45
C PRO A 305 18.96 6.82 -11.04
N GLN A 306 19.43 7.88 -10.40
CA GLN A 306 19.06 8.14 -9.02
C GLN A 306 17.59 8.50 -8.84
N SER A 307 16.95 9.12 -9.83
CA SER A 307 15.51 9.33 -9.85
C SER A 307 14.73 8.02 -9.71
N ARG A 308 15.24 6.92 -10.29
CA ARG A 308 14.62 5.59 -10.19
C ARG A 308 14.80 4.95 -8.80
N VAL A 309 15.93 5.22 -8.12
CA VAL A 309 16.10 4.81 -6.72
C VAL A 309 15.24 5.68 -5.79
N ALA A 310 15.16 6.99 -6.06
CA ALA A 310 14.33 7.93 -5.30
C ALA A 310 12.82 7.67 -5.46
N ALA A 311 12.40 7.12 -6.60
CA ALA A 311 11.02 6.64 -6.79
C ALA A 311 10.65 5.49 -5.83
N GLN A 312 11.63 4.85 -5.19
CA GLN A 312 11.40 3.85 -4.15
C GLN A 312 11.18 4.47 -2.76
N PHE A 313 11.22 5.80 -2.64
CA PHE A 313 11.12 6.48 -1.35
C PHE A 313 9.66 6.68 -0.93
N ILE A 314 9.39 6.52 0.36
CA ILE A 314 8.03 6.59 0.93
C ILE A 314 7.69 8.00 1.45
N PRO A 315 6.44 8.47 1.31
CA PRO A 315 5.99 9.67 1.99
C PRO A 315 6.04 9.56 3.52
N ARG A 316 6.07 10.70 4.21
CA ARG A 316 5.92 10.73 5.68
C ARG A 316 4.57 10.15 6.11
N GLY A 317 4.62 9.22 7.07
CA GLY A 317 3.44 8.53 7.60
C GLY A 317 3.10 7.21 6.90
N SER A 318 3.76 6.88 5.77
CA SER A 318 3.74 5.52 5.23
C SER A 318 4.72 4.63 6.01
N MET A 319 4.36 3.35 6.16
CA MET A 319 5.19 2.24 6.65
C MET A 319 5.28 1.11 5.62
N LEU A 320 4.77 1.34 4.41
CA LEU A 320 4.87 0.43 3.27
C LEU A 320 5.80 1.06 2.22
N PRO A 321 6.73 0.30 1.61
CA PRO A 321 7.53 0.78 0.48
C PRO A 321 6.59 1.13 -0.68
N PRO A 322 6.87 2.15 -1.52
CA PRO A 322 6.30 2.16 -2.86
C PRO A 322 6.83 0.92 -3.57
N THR A 323 5.98 0.23 -4.30
CA THR A 323 6.40 -1.03 -4.90
C THR A 323 7.34 -0.70 -6.06
N VAL A 324 8.64 -0.98 -5.86
CA VAL A 324 9.65 -0.85 -6.90
C VAL A 324 9.20 -1.70 -8.08
N ALA A 325 8.95 -1.07 -9.23
CA ALA A 325 8.63 -1.75 -10.48
C ALA A 325 9.61 -2.91 -10.69
N ALA A 326 9.12 -4.13 -10.48
CA ALA A 326 9.86 -5.35 -10.73
C ALA A 326 10.33 -5.31 -12.18
N THR A 327 11.62 -5.43 -12.34
CA THR A 327 12.33 -5.47 -13.61
C THR A 327 11.89 -6.71 -14.40
N SER A 328 10.90 -6.52 -15.29
CA SER A 328 10.50 -7.37 -16.44
C SER A 328 10.84 -8.88 -16.35
N PRO A 329 9.83 -9.78 -16.27
CA PRO A 329 10.08 -11.20 -16.43
C PRO A 329 10.46 -11.50 -17.89
N LEU A 330 11.67 -12.01 -18.09
CA LEU A 330 12.04 -12.69 -19.33
C LEU A 330 11.18 -13.96 -19.45
N LYS A 331 10.49 -14.08 -20.59
CA LYS A 331 9.75 -15.28 -21.01
C LYS A 331 10.66 -16.52 -21.01
N GLY A 332 10.27 -17.58 -20.29
CA GLY A 332 10.76 -18.93 -20.59
C GLY A 332 10.66 -19.96 -19.47
N GLN A 333 9.69 -20.89 -19.63
CA GLN A 333 9.64 -22.28 -19.12
C GLN A 333 9.41 -22.48 -17.61
N SER A 334 8.80 -23.55 -17.09
CA SER A 334 7.71 -24.49 -17.44
C SER A 334 7.33 -25.17 -16.09
N PRO A 335 6.12 -25.75 -15.94
CA PRO A 335 5.43 -25.83 -14.65
C PRO A 335 5.69 -27.11 -13.85
N GLY A 336 5.69 -27.01 -12.52
CA GLY A 336 5.48 -28.18 -11.66
C GLY A 336 6.00 -28.08 -10.22
N MET A 337 5.42 -27.19 -9.41
CA MET A 337 5.24 -27.28 -7.95
C MET A 337 4.20 -26.20 -7.59
N GLU A 338 3.19 -26.51 -6.76
CA GLU A 338 2.14 -25.54 -6.38
C GLU A 338 2.72 -24.42 -5.50
N GLU A 339 3.17 -23.34 -6.12
CA GLU A 339 3.43 -22.03 -5.51
C GLU A 339 2.09 -21.41 -5.05
N GLU A 340 2.01 -20.86 -3.83
CA GLU A 340 0.93 -19.94 -3.44
C GLU A 340 1.01 -18.67 -4.32
N ARG A 341 0.43 -18.75 -5.52
CA ARG A 341 0.27 -17.61 -6.41
C ARG A 341 -0.53 -16.53 -5.72
N TYR A 342 -0.09 -15.27 -5.85
CA TYR A 342 -0.92 -14.09 -5.61
C TYR A 342 -2.30 -14.33 -6.22
N PRO A 343 -3.43 -14.09 -5.52
CA PRO A 343 -4.75 -14.34 -6.08
C PRO A 343 -4.99 -13.44 -7.30
N LEU A 344 -5.74 -13.95 -8.28
CA LEU A 344 -5.98 -13.18 -9.51
C LEU A 344 -6.95 -12.03 -9.22
N VAL A 345 -6.59 -10.81 -9.60
CA VAL A 345 -7.47 -9.62 -9.52
C VAL A 345 -7.99 -9.27 -10.91
N SER A 346 -9.31 -9.28 -11.10
CA SER A 346 -9.94 -8.79 -12.33
C SER A 346 -10.28 -7.31 -12.21
N ILE A 347 -9.55 -6.46 -12.91
CA ILE A 347 -9.81 -5.02 -13.01
C ILE A 347 -10.85 -4.79 -14.11
N LEU A 348 -12.02 -4.30 -13.73
CA LEU A 348 -13.17 -4.11 -14.61
C LEU A 348 -13.38 -2.62 -14.85
N ILE A 349 -13.34 -2.21 -16.13
CA ILE A 349 -13.50 -0.82 -16.56
C ILE A 349 -14.66 -0.75 -17.56
N ILE A 350 -15.65 0.09 -17.26
CA ILE A 350 -16.83 0.28 -18.12
C ILE A 350 -16.70 1.60 -18.86
N ASN A 351 -16.53 1.52 -20.18
CA ASN A 351 -16.43 2.67 -21.07
C ASN A 351 -17.80 3.00 -21.69
N PHE A 352 -18.12 4.29 -21.81
CA PHE A 352 -19.26 4.79 -22.59
C PHE A 352 -19.01 6.23 -23.02
N ASN A 353 -18.88 6.46 -24.33
CA ASN A 353 -18.55 7.73 -24.98
C ASN A 353 -17.37 8.44 -24.30
N GLY A 354 -16.30 7.69 -24.02
CA GLY A 354 -15.24 8.09 -23.10
C GLY A 354 -13.84 7.74 -23.57
N LEU A 355 -13.62 7.54 -24.88
CA LEU A 355 -12.38 7.02 -25.45
C LEU A 355 -11.10 7.59 -24.81
N SER A 356 -10.92 8.91 -24.81
CA SER A 356 -9.70 9.55 -24.31
C SER A 356 -9.48 9.35 -22.81
N LEU A 357 -10.56 9.36 -22.01
CA LEU A 357 -10.48 9.12 -20.58
C LEU A 357 -10.14 7.66 -20.30
N THR A 358 -10.78 6.75 -21.03
CA THR A 358 -10.53 5.31 -20.92
C THR A 358 -9.09 4.97 -21.29
N ARG A 359 -8.49 5.61 -22.32
CA ARG A 359 -7.07 5.44 -22.63
C ARG A 359 -6.17 5.74 -21.43
N ALA A 360 -6.34 6.92 -20.82
CA ALA A 360 -5.57 7.31 -19.63
C ALA A 360 -5.79 6.36 -18.45
N CYS A 361 -7.03 5.88 -18.25
CA CYS A 361 -7.33 4.87 -17.25
C CYS A 361 -6.57 3.56 -17.51
N LEU A 362 -6.58 3.06 -18.75
CA LEU A 362 -5.91 1.81 -19.13
C LEU A 362 -4.39 1.90 -19.03
N GLU A 363 -3.79 3.02 -19.40
CA GLU A 363 -2.37 3.27 -19.19
C GLU A 363 -2.00 3.14 -17.70
N SER A 364 -2.78 3.75 -16.81
CA SER A 364 -2.57 3.62 -15.36
C SER A 364 -2.85 2.21 -14.82
N ALA A 365 -3.76 1.46 -15.45
CA ALA A 365 -4.07 0.08 -15.10
C ALA A 365 -2.94 -0.88 -15.47
N LEU A 366 -2.28 -0.65 -16.61
CA LEU A 366 -1.13 -1.42 -17.06
C LEU A 366 0.13 -1.16 -16.23
N LEU A 367 0.20 -0.01 -15.56
CA LEU A 367 1.31 0.37 -14.68
C LEU A 367 1.13 -0.10 -13.23
N GLN A 368 0.09 -0.88 -12.93
CA GLN A 368 -0.12 -1.41 -11.59
C GLN A 368 1.02 -2.35 -11.18
N THR A 369 1.48 -2.20 -9.94
CA THR A 369 2.57 -3.00 -9.39
C THR A 369 2.14 -4.40 -8.94
N TYR A 370 0.83 -4.63 -8.82
CA TYR A 370 0.27 -5.94 -8.55
C TYR A 370 0.25 -6.80 -9.83
N GLU A 371 1.14 -7.78 -9.94
CA GLU A 371 1.39 -8.50 -11.19
C GLU A 371 0.27 -9.46 -11.62
N ASN A 372 -0.42 -10.14 -10.68
CA ASN A 372 -1.44 -11.12 -11.04
C ASN A 372 -2.81 -10.49 -11.25
N CYS A 373 -2.94 -9.67 -12.28
CA CYS A 373 -4.17 -9.02 -12.66
C CYS A 373 -4.57 -9.32 -14.11
N GLU A 374 -5.88 -9.34 -14.36
CA GLU A 374 -6.44 -9.26 -15.70
C GLU A 374 -7.24 -7.96 -15.81
N ILE A 375 -7.20 -7.30 -16.97
CA ILE A 375 -7.96 -6.08 -17.23
C ILE A 375 -9.01 -6.40 -18.28
N ILE A 376 -10.27 -6.12 -17.96
CA ILE A 376 -11.43 -6.33 -18.83
C ILE A 376 -12.13 -5.00 -19.02
N VAL A 377 -12.27 -4.61 -20.29
CA VAL A 377 -12.91 -3.35 -20.67
C VAL A 377 -14.19 -3.64 -21.43
N ILE A 378 -15.29 -3.07 -20.96
CA ILE A 378 -16.58 -3.15 -21.64
C ILE A 378 -16.92 -1.79 -22.22
N ASP A 379 -16.83 -1.67 -23.53
CA ASP A 379 -17.49 -0.60 -24.27
C ASP A 379 -19.01 -0.87 -24.24
N ASN A 380 -19.69 -0.10 -23.40
CA ASN A 380 -21.11 -0.24 -23.08
C ASN A 380 -21.99 0.42 -24.14
N GLY A 381 -21.72 0.13 -25.42
CA GLY A 381 -22.46 0.64 -26.57
C GLY A 381 -22.20 2.11 -26.87
N SER A 382 -20.94 2.56 -26.85
CA SER A 382 -20.56 3.91 -27.32
C SER A 382 -21.05 4.18 -28.74
N GLU A 383 -21.34 5.45 -29.05
CA GLU A 383 -21.83 5.88 -30.37
C GLU A 383 -20.83 5.52 -31.49
N ALA A 384 -19.55 5.81 -31.26
CA ALA A 384 -18.46 5.32 -32.09
C ALA A 384 -18.01 3.92 -31.63
N ASP A 385 -17.37 3.16 -32.53
CA ASP A 385 -16.72 1.89 -32.20
C ASP A 385 -15.42 2.10 -31.40
N GLU A 386 -15.58 2.58 -30.17
CA GLU A 386 -14.47 2.86 -29.25
C GLU A 386 -13.75 1.56 -28.84
N ALA A 387 -14.46 0.43 -28.76
CA ALA A 387 -13.85 -0.88 -28.52
C ALA A 387 -12.77 -1.23 -29.55
N SER A 388 -13.06 -1.07 -30.84
CA SER A 388 -12.08 -1.33 -31.90
C SER A 388 -10.86 -0.40 -31.81
N LEU A 389 -11.08 0.87 -31.49
CA LEU A 389 -9.99 1.85 -31.31
C LEU A 389 -9.12 1.48 -30.10
N LEU A 390 -9.74 1.16 -28.96
CA LEU A 390 -9.03 0.74 -27.75
C LEU A 390 -8.28 -0.58 -27.97
N ALA A 391 -8.83 -1.51 -28.77
CA ALA A 391 -8.17 -2.78 -29.08
C ALA A 391 -6.95 -2.61 -30.00
N MET A 392 -6.92 -1.57 -30.83
CA MET A 392 -5.72 -1.20 -31.60
C MET A 392 -4.63 -0.64 -30.68
N ASP A 393 -4.99 0.21 -29.72
CA ASP A 393 -4.03 0.83 -28.80
C ASP A 393 -3.52 -0.14 -27.73
N PHE A 394 -4.36 -1.08 -27.28
CA PHE A 394 -4.07 -2.03 -26.21
C PHE A 394 -4.37 -3.49 -26.61
N PRO A 395 -3.62 -4.06 -27.59
CA PRO A 395 -3.90 -5.38 -28.15
C PRO A 395 -3.77 -6.54 -27.14
N GLN A 396 -3.08 -6.31 -26.01
CA GLN A 396 -2.94 -7.26 -24.92
C GLN A 396 -4.16 -7.35 -24.00
N LEU A 397 -5.11 -6.41 -24.09
CA LEU A 397 -6.25 -6.31 -23.18
C LEU A 397 -7.52 -6.96 -23.72
N ARG A 398 -8.37 -7.45 -22.80
CA ARG A 398 -9.67 -8.03 -23.13
C ARG A 398 -10.71 -6.93 -23.25
N ILE A 399 -10.90 -6.43 -24.47
CA ILE A 399 -11.84 -5.36 -24.77
C ILE A 399 -13.04 -5.93 -25.51
N HIS A 400 -14.23 -5.63 -25.02
CA HIS A 400 -15.48 -6.13 -25.57
C HIS A 400 -16.47 -4.99 -25.78
N ARG A 401 -17.29 -5.12 -26.81
CA ARG A 401 -18.35 -4.16 -27.15
C ARG A 401 -19.73 -4.77 -26.93
N LEU A 402 -20.62 -3.98 -26.34
CA LEU A 402 -22.05 -4.26 -26.29
C LEU A 402 -22.77 -3.52 -27.42
N GLU A 403 -23.86 -4.12 -27.93
CA GLU A 403 -24.67 -3.49 -28.99
C GLU A 403 -25.41 -2.25 -28.49
N HIS A 404 -25.78 -2.24 -27.21
CA HIS A 404 -26.57 -1.19 -26.58
C HIS A 404 -26.06 -0.89 -25.17
N ASN A 405 -26.25 0.35 -24.72
CA ASN A 405 -25.91 0.76 -23.36
C ASN A 405 -26.88 0.13 -22.34
N LEU A 406 -26.34 -0.78 -21.52
CA LEU A 406 -27.09 -1.47 -20.46
C LEU A 406 -27.05 -0.76 -19.10
N GLY A 407 -26.53 0.47 -19.07
CA GLY A 407 -26.20 1.20 -17.87
C GLY A 407 -24.94 0.65 -17.19
N PHE A 408 -24.46 1.35 -16.16
CA PHE A 408 -23.28 0.94 -15.38
C PHE A 408 -23.47 -0.45 -14.79
N SER A 409 -24.61 -0.73 -14.14
CA SER A 409 -24.92 -2.04 -13.55
C SER A 409 -24.87 -3.17 -14.58
N GLY A 410 -25.46 -2.97 -15.76
CA GLY A 410 -25.45 -3.97 -16.83
C GLY A 410 -24.05 -4.22 -17.39
N GLY A 411 -23.29 -3.15 -17.64
CA GLY A 411 -21.90 -3.24 -18.10
C GLY A 411 -21.01 -4.00 -17.11
N VAL A 412 -21.09 -3.66 -15.81
CA VAL A 412 -20.32 -4.35 -14.76
C VAL A 412 -20.72 -5.82 -14.65
N ASN A 413 -22.01 -6.15 -14.63
CA ASN A 413 -22.46 -7.55 -14.58
C ASN A 413 -21.88 -8.38 -15.74
N TRP A 414 -21.84 -7.79 -16.93
CA TRP A 414 -21.28 -8.45 -18.10
C TRP A 414 -19.76 -8.63 -17.96
N ALA A 415 -19.04 -7.60 -17.50
CA ALA A 415 -17.61 -7.69 -17.18
C ALA A 415 -17.30 -8.79 -16.13
N VAL A 416 -18.13 -8.89 -15.08
CA VAL A 416 -18.01 -9.91 -14.03
C VAL A 416 -18.22 -11.32 -14.59
N SER A 417 -19.15 -11.51 -15.53
CA SER A 417 -19.39 -12.81 -16.17
C SER A 417 -18.19 -13.31 -16.98
N LEU A 418 -17.34 -12.39 -17.46
CA LEU A 418 -16.15 -12.69 -18.22
C LEU A 418 -14.88 -12.85 -17.37
N SER A 419 -14.94 -12.42 -16.11
CA SER A 419 -13.79 -12.31 -15.24
C SER A 419 -13.54 -13.61 -14.46
N LYS A 420 -12.27 -13.90 -14.23
CA LYS A 420 -11.77 -15.16 -13.64
C LYS A 420 -11.12 -14.96 -12.28
N GLY A 421 -10.80 -13.73 -11.91
CA GLY A 421 -10.07 -13.40 -10.70
C GLY A 421 -10.84 -13.67 -9.42
N ASP A 422 -10.16 -14.18 -8.40
CA ASP A 422 -10.70 -14.39 -7.05
C ASP A 422 -11.16 -13.07 -6.41
N TYR A 423 -10.64 -11.95 -6.90
CA TYR A 423 -11.02 -10.61 -6.52
C TYR A 423 -11.44 -9.80 -7.75
N ILE A 424 -12.43 -8.93 -7.57
CA ILE A 424 -12.99 -8.07 -8.60
C ILE A 424 -12.72 -6.63 -8.20
N ALA A 425 -11.90 -5.92 -8.97
CA ALA A 425 -11.68 -4.49 -8.81
C ALA A 425 -12.56 -3.72 -9.78
N LEU A 426 -13.38 -2.80 -9.27
CA LEU A 426 -14.15 -1.87 -10.09
C LEU A 426 -13.41 -0.55 -10.18
N VAL A 427 -13.18 -0.07 -11.40
CA VAL A 427 -12.50 1.20 -11.66
C VAL A 427 -13.29 1.96 -12.72
N ASN A 428 -13.69 3.19 -12.41
CA ASN A 428 -14.34 4.03 -13.42
C ASN A 428 -13.37 4.39 -14.54
N ASN A 429 -13.88 4.47 -15.77
CA ASN A 429 -13.07 4.76 -16.96
C ASN A 429 -12.48 6.18 -17.01
N ASP A 430 -12.93 7.06 -16.13
CA ASP A 430 -12.44 8.43 -15.95
C ASP A 430 -11.46 8.56 -14.79
N SER A 431 -10.94 7.43 -14.28
CA SER A 431 -10.02 7.38 -13.16
C SER A 431 -8.61 6.99 -13.58
N VAL A 432 -7.61 7.73 -13.12
CA VAL A 432 -6.17 7.42 -13.27
C VAL A 432 -5.67 6.89 -11.93
N MET A 433 -5.28 5.62 -11.89
CA MET A 433 -4.85 4.95 -10.67
C MET A 433 -3.41 5.30 -10.30
N ASP A 434 -3.14 5.41 -9.00
CA ASP A 434 -1.78 5.33 -8.46
C ASP A 434 -1.16 3.97 -8.82
N PRO A 435 0.14 3.85 -9.15
CA PRO A 435 0.77 2.57 -9.50
C PRO A 435 0.58 1.47 -8.45
N ASP A 436 0.46 1.81 -7.17
CA ASP A 436 0.25 0.86 -6.08
C ASP A 436 -1.22 0.68 -5.70
N CYS A 437 -2.16 1.24 -6.47
CA CYS A 437 -3.57 1.26 -6.12
C CYS A 437 -4.15 -0.15 -5.88
N ILE A 438 -3.97 -1.08 -6.83
CA ILE A 438 -4.48 -2.45 -6.70
C ILE A 438 -3.76 -3.21 -5.59
N ALA A 439 -2.44 -3.02 -5.45
CA ALA A 439 -1.66 -3.63 -4.37
C ALA A 439 -2.17 -3.16 -2.99
N ASN A 440 -2.48 -1.87 -2.85
CA ASN A 440 -3.03 -1.28 -1.63
C ASN A 440 -4.47 -1.74 -1.34
N LEU A 441 -5.31 -1.95 -2.36
CA LEU A 441 -6.63 -2.56 -2.19
C LEU A 441 -6.51 -3.99 -1.66
N MET A 442 -5.64 -4.80 -2.26
CA MET A 442 -5.37 -6.17 -1.82
C MET A 442 -4.77 -6.23 -0.42
N TYR A 443 -3.85 -5.32 -0.09
CA TYR A 443 -3.28 -5.18 1.23
C TYR A 443 -4.35 -4.89 2.28
N ALA A 444 -5.22 -3.90 2.03
CA ALA A 444 -6.30 -3.57 2.95
C ALA A 444 -7.30 -4.72 3.11
N GLN A 445 -7.59 -5.45 2.04
CA GLN A 445 -8.44 -6.64 2.07
C GLN A 445 -7.85 -7.71 2.97
N ARG A 446 -6.57 -8.05 2.80
CA ARG A 446 -5.87 -9.05 3.61
C ARG A 446 -5.74 -8.63 5.07
N ARG A 447 -5.37 -7.38 5.33
CA ARG A 447 -5.23 -6.83 6.69
C ARG A 447 -6.54 -6.90 7.48
N THR A 448 -7.65 -6.57 6.83
CA THR A 448 -8.95 -6.48 7.52
C THR A 448 -9.76 -7.77 7.43
N GLY A 449 -9.44 -8.64 6.46
CA GLY A 449 -10.28 -9.76 6.06
C GLY A 449 -11.66 -9.32 5.55
N ALA A 450 -11.79 -8.09 5.06
CA ALA A 450 -13.05 -7.55 4.58
C ALA A 450 -13.47 -8.20 3.25
N ASP A 451 -14.77 -8.23 3.03
CA ASP A 451 -15.42 -8.79 1.84
C ASP A 451 -15.43 -7.80 0.68
N ALA A 452 -15.45 -6.51 1.02
CA ALA A 452 -15.22 -5.44 0.08
C ALA A 452 -14.33 -4.35 0.70
N VAL A 453 -13.57 -3.69 -0.14
CA VAL A 453 -12.65 -2.62 0.23
C VAL A 453 -12.88 -1.44 -0.70
N SER A 454 -13.10 -0.27 -0.12
CA SER A 454 -13.24 0.97 -0.86
C SER A 454 -11.91 1.70 -0.95
N GLY A 455 -11.46 1.98 -2.18
CA GLY A 455 -10.33 2.89 -2.43
C GLY A 455 -10.74 4.36 -2.31
N ARG A 456 -9.76 5.23 -2.54
CA ARG A 456 -9.87 6.68 -2.48
C ARG A 456 -9.96 7.27 -3.89
N LEU A 457 -11.09 7.88 -4.23
CA LEU A 457 -11.23 8.73 -5.42
C LEU A 457 -10.92 10.19 -5.08
N VAL A 458 -10.06 10.83 -5.85
CA VAL A 458 -9.66 12.24 -5.71
C VAL A 458 -10.29 13.05 -6.85
N ASP A 459 -11.17 14.00 -6.55
CA ASP A 459 -11.88 14.84 -7.55
C ASP A 459 -11.03 16.08 -7.92
N ILE A 460 -10.86 16.37 -9.23
CA ILE A 460 -10.06 17.50 -9.76
C ILE A 460 -10.95 18.70 -10.16
N THR A 461 -12.08 18.94 -9.48
CA THR A 461 -13.04 19.97 -9.91
C THR A 461 -12.58 21.44 -9.79
N GLU A 462 -11.32 21.72 -9.46
CA GLU A 462 -10.69 22.99 -9.80
C GLU A 462 -10.12 22.93 -11.23
N ARG A 463 -10.93 23.39 -12.21
CA ARG A 463 -10.65 23.46 -13.67
C ARG A 463 -9.25 23.98 -14.07
N ASN A 464 -8.52 24.65 -13.18
CA ASN A 464 -7.19 25.20 -13.48
C ASN A 464 -6.04 24.18 -13.37
N GLN A 465 -6.29 22.94 -12.93
CA GLN A 465 -5.28 21.87 -12.83
C GLN A 465 -5.46 20.74 -13.86
N VAL A 466 -6.58 20.73 -14.60
CA VAL A 466 -6.88 19.68 -15.59
C VAL A 466 -6.13 19.89 -16.91
N VAL A 467 -5.85 21.15 -17.29
CA VAL A 467 -5.15 21.47 -18.55
C VAL A 467 -3.69 21.00 -18.52
N PRO A 468 -2.90 21.16 -17.44
CA PRO A 468 -1.55 20.60 -17.36
C PRO A 468 -1.52 19.05 -17.36
N LEU A 469 -2.50 18.39 -16.72
CA LEU A 469 -2.57 16.92 -16.66
C LEU A 469 -2.91 16.29 -18.03
N LEU A 470 -3.83 16.93 -18.78
CA LEU A 470 -4.15 16.53 -20.15
C LEU A 470 -3.02 16.86 -21.14
N ASN A 471 -2.26 17.93 -20.89
CA ASN A 471 -1.07 18.28 -21.69
C ASN A 471 0.12 17.33 -21.42
N ALA A 472 0.28 16.83 -20.19
CA ALA A 472 1.32 15.87 -19.81
C ALA A 472 1.08 14.45 -20.38
N LEU A 473 -0.17 14.11 -20.75
CA LEU A 473 -0.55 12.81 -21.33
C LEU A 473 -0.40 12.75 -22.87
N ALA A 474 0.23 13.75 -23.49
CA ALA A 474 0.61 13.78 -24.91
C ALA A 474 -0.49 13.35 -25.91
N ILE A 475 -1.52 14.18 -26.07
CA ILE A 475 -2.04 14.45 -27.41
C ILE A 475 -1.13 15.57 -27.97
N GLU A 476 -0.01 15.19 -28.60
CA GLU A 476 1.07 16.00 -29.25
C GLU A 476 1.24 17.47 -28.76
N GLN A 477 2.36 17.91 -28.16
CA GLN A 477 3.76 17.80 -28.59
C GLN A 477 4.73 17.96 -27.40
N GLU A 478 5.83 17.19 -27.45
CA GLU A 478 7.17 17.35 -26.86
C GLU A 478 7.38 17.67 -25.35
N ASP A 479 8.31 16.88 -24.79
CA ASP A 479 9.11 16.97 -23.56
C ASP A 479 8.51 16.62 -22.18
N ASP A 480 9.24 15.70 -21.53
CA ASP A 480 9.14 15.16 -20.16
C ASP A 480 8.38 16.00 -19.11
N VAL A 481 7.31 15.45 -18.54
CA VAL A 481 6.57 16.10 -17.42
C VAL A 481 6.45 15.20 -16.18
N VAL A 482 6.82 15.79 -15.04
CA VAL A 482 6.78 15.27 -13.66
C VAL A 482 5.46 15.67 -12.99
N TRP A 483 4.89 14.78 -12.17
CA TRP A 483 3.64 14.98 -11.43
C TRP A 483 3.84 15.88 -10.20
N ASP A 484 3.15 17.02 -10.11
CA ASP A 484 3.17 17.90 -8.93
C ASP A 484 1.75 18.50 -8.67
N LEU A 485 1.14 18.19 -7.52
CA LEU A 485 -0.22 18.64 -7.13
C LEU A 485 -0.22 19.16 -5.67
N PRO A 486 0.14 20.44 -5.39
CA PRO A 486 0.67 20.77 -4.05
C PRO A 486 -0.30 21.17 -2.93
N GLN A 487 -1.53 21.68 -3.15
CA GLN A 487 -2.30 22.21 -2.00
C GLN A 487 -3.83 22.20 -2.06
N ALA A 488 -4.48 22.59 -3.16
CA ALA A 488 -5.95 22.40 -3.30
C ALA A 488 -6.34 20.91 -3.30
N SER A 489 -5.45 20.07 -3.82
CA SER A 489 -5.51 18.62 -3.76
C SER A 489 -5.47 18.12 -2.32
N MET A 490 -4.72 18.77 -1.40
CA MET A 490 -4.61 18.38 0.02
C MET A 490 -5.90 18.59 0.82
N GLU A 491 -6.74 19.56 0.44
CA GLU A 491 -8.05 19.77 1.06
C GLU A 491 -9.12 18.81 0.48
N ALA A 492 -9.10 18.55 -0.82
CA ALA A 492 -9.85 17.46 -1.46
C ALA A 492 -9.44 16.07 -0.92
N LEU A 493 -8.15 15.90 -0.59
CA LEU A 493 -7.55 14.72 0.07
C LEU A 493 -8.13 14.48 1.47
N ALA A 494 -8.57 15.52 2.18
CA ALA A 494 -9.25 15.41 3.47
C ALA A 494 -10.77 15.11 3.34
N GLU A 495 -11.37 15.31 2.17
CA GLU A 495 -12.82 15.20 1.94
C GLU A 495 -13.25 13.75 1.56
N SER A 496 -12.38 12.99 0.89
CA SER A 496 -12.61 11.55 0.60
C SER A 496 -12.65 10.67 1.85
N ARG A 497 -11.93 11.05 2.92
CA ARG A 497 -11.97 10.40 4.25
C ARG A 497 -13.35 10.51 4.92
N ARG A 498 -14.19 11.44 4.43
CA ARG A 498 -15.52 11.77 4.99
C ARG A 498 -16.65 11.04 4.28
N ASN A 499 -16.50 10.61 3.03
CA ASN A 499 -17.58 9.93 2.31
C ASN A 499 -17.67 8.43 2.67
N HIS A 500 -18.74 7.76 2.23
CA HIS A 500 -19.13 6.36 2.55
C HIS A 500 -19.95 6.15 3.84
N GLY A 501 -20.51 7.22 4.41
CA GLY A 501 -21.62 7.15 5.36
C GLY A 501 -22.98 7.21 4.68
N LEU A 502 -24.00 6.59 5.28
CA LEU A 502 -25.35 6.59 4.75
C LEU A 502 -26.35 6.94 5.87
N SER A 503 -27.34 7.77 5.54
CA SER A 503 -28.44 8.02 6.46
C SER A 503 -29.52 6.94 6.35
N ILE A 504 -30.37 6.86 7.37
CA ILE A 504 -31.58 6.03 7.32
C ILE A 504 -32.57 6.46 6.22
N TYR A 505 -32.36 7.63 5.62
CA TYR A 505 -33.10 8.11 4.47
C TYR A 505 -32.35 7.87 3.15
N GLY A 506 -31.24 7.13 3.15
CA GLY A 506 -30.47 6.80 1.94
C GLY A 506 -29.69 7.98 1.35
N TYR A 507 -29.53 9.08 2.10
CA TYR A 507 -28.63 10.16 1.71
C TYR A 507 -27.21 9.86 2.16
N ILE A 508 -26.23 10.23 1.34
CA ILE A 508 -24.83 10.13 1.72
C ILE A 508 -24.56 11.11 2.85
N VAL A 509 -24.01 10.61 3.96
CA VAL A 509 -23.62 11.41 5.13
C VAL A 509 -22.11 11.45 5.18
N ARG A 510 -21.58 12.68 5.22
CA ARG A 510 -20.15 12.91 5.36
C ARG A 510 -19.75 12.72 6.83
N ASP A 511 -18.53 12.27 7.06
CA ASP A 511 -17.87 12.06 8.34
C ASP A 511 -18.42 10.92 9.22
N SER A 512 -19.39 10.14 8.76
CA SER A 512 -19.97 9.06 9.58
C SER A 512 -18.95 8.05 10.09
N PHE A 513 -17.87 7.86 9.34
CA PHE A 513 -16.80 6.90 9.65
C PHE A 513 -15.42 7.56 9.69
N ALA A 514 -15.31 8.87 9.95
CA ALA A 514 -14.06 9.63 9.79
C ALA A 514 -12.88 9.16 10.66
N GLY A 515 -13.09 8.25 11.62
CA GLY A 515 -12.05 7.62 12.43
C GLY A 515 -12.11 6.10 12.49
N GLN A 516 -12.85 5.45 11.57
CA GLN A 516 -12.98 3.98 11.52
C GLN A 516 -12.43 3.44 10.21
N ASP A 517 -11.82 2.25 10.28
CA ASP A 517 -11.37 1.47 9.12
C ASP A 517 -12.53 0.88 8.29
N SER A 518 -13.78 1.11 8.70
CA SER A 518 -15.00 0.60 8.07
C SER A 518 -15.80 1.69 7.37
N CYS A 519 -16.68 1.32 6.43
CA CYS A 519 -17.65 2.21 5.79
C CYS A 519 -18.94 1.49 5.44
N PHE A 520 -20.05 2.19 5.17
CA PHE A 520 -21.32 1.50 4.92
C PHE A 520 -21.34 0.73 3.58
N TYR A 521 -20.79 1.33 2.52
CA TYR A 521 -20.76 0.77 1.17
C TYR A 521 -19.41 1.04 0.50
N PRO A 522 -18.91 0.13 -0.36
CA PRO A 522 -17.72 0.39 -1.16
C PRO A 522 -18.04 1.35 -2.31
N SER A 523 -17.14 2.28 -2.65
CA SER A 523 -17.34 3.17 -3.80
C SER A 523 -17.30 2.39 -5.11
N GLY A 524 -18.36 2.47 -5.91
CA GLY A 524 -18.41 1.81 -7.22
C GLY A 524 -17.33 2.28 -8.21
N GLY A 525 -16.72 3.44 -8.00
CA GLY A 525 -15.69 3.98 -8.90
C GLY A 525 -14.25 3.59 -8.57
N LEU A 526 -13.99 3.09 -7.35
CA LEU A 526 -12.73 2.45 -6.99
C LEU A 526 -12.94 1.54 -5.78
N CYS A 527 -13.13 0.25 -6.02
CA CYS A 527 -13.24 -0.74 -4.97
C CYS A 527 -12.71 -2.10 -5.39
N LEU A 528 -12.53 -2.97 -4.39
CA LEU A 528 -12.17 -4.36 -4.55
C LEU A 528 -13.19 -5.21 -3.80
N LEU A 529 -13.71 -6.24 -4.45
CA LEU A 529 -14.64 -7.22 -3.88
C LEU A 529 -14.05 -8.62 -3.95
N LYS A 530 -14.22 -9.40 -2.88
CA LYS A 530 -13.88 -10.82 -2.88
C LYS A 530 -14.96 -11.60 -3.61
N ARG A 531 -14.60 -12.41 -4.62
CA ARG A 531 -15.58 -13.15 -5.44
C ARG A 531 -16.41 -14.13 -4.63
N SER A 532 -15.83 -14.78 -3.61
CA SER A 532 -16.61 -15.67 -2.73
C SER A 532 -17.78 -14.94 -2.08
N SER A 533 -17.56 -13.71 -1.61
CA SER A 533 -18.61 -12.88 -1.00
C SER A 533 -19.64 -12.42 -2.03
N VAL A 534 -19.23 -12.17 -3.27
CA VAL A 534 -20.15 -11.89 -4.39
C VAL A 534 -21.07 -13.09 -4.65
N ASN A 535 -20.51 -14.29 -4.80
CA ASN A 535 -21.28 -15.47 -5.19
C ASN A 535 -22.19 -15.99 -4.08
N GLU A 536 -21.77 -15.83 -2.82
CA GLU A 536 -22.49 -16.40 -1.69
C GLU A 536 -23.53 -15.42 -1.12
N TRP A 537 -23.22 -14.12 -1.10
CA TRP A 537 -24.00 -13.15 -0.33
C TRP A 537 -24.75 -12.14 -1.19
N LEU A 538 -24.33 -11.91 -2.43
CA LEU A 538 -25.06 -11.04 -3.33
C LEU A 538 -26.05 -11.87 -4.17
N PRO A 539 -27.36 -11.54 -4.19
CA PRO A 539 -28.31 -12.24 -5.05
C PRO A 539 -28.00 -12.06 -6.55
N GLN A 540 -27.28 -10.99 -6.88
CA GLN A 540 -26.70 -10.66 -8.19
C GLN A 540 -25.61 -9.62 -7.97
N PHE A 541 -24.66 -9.44 -8.89
CA PHE A 541 -23.57 -8.47 -8.68
C PHE A 541 -24.08 -7.02 -8.55
N PHE A 542 -24.87 -6.56 -9.53
CA PHE A 542 -25.70 -5.37 -9.43
C PHE A 542 -27.10 -5.60 -10.02
N PRO A 543 -28.15 -4.97 -9.47
CA PRO A 543 -29.48 -4.97 -10.08
C PRO A 543 -29.47 -4.18 -11.40
N GLN A 544 -29.58 -4.88 -12.54
CA GLN A 544 -29.49 -4.25 -13.87
C GLN A 544 -30.47 -3.08 -14.04
N GLN A 545 -31.66 -3.18 -13.45
CA GLN A 545 -32.67 -2.12 -13.46
C GLN A 545 -32.20 -0.79 -12.87
N TYR A 546 -31.16 -0.77 -12.02
CA TYR A 546 -30.64 0.46 -11.42
C TYR A 546 -30.08 1.38 -12.50
N PHE A 547 -29.50 0.81 -13.56
CA PHE A 547 -28.93 1.48 -14.73
C PHE A 547 -27.79 2.45 -14.39
N ALA A 548 -27.98 3.41 -13.47
CA ALA A 548 -26.96 4.30 -12.95
C ALA A 548 -27.30 4.80 -11.53
N TYR A 549 -26.28 5.03 -10.71
CA TYR A 549 -26.32 5.52 -9.34
C TYR A 549 -27.04 4.64 -8.30
N GLN A 550 -26.49 4.64 -7.08
CA GLN A 550 -26.97 3.91 -5.90
C GLN A 550 -26.82 2.39 -5.97
N GLU A 551 -26.24 1.83 -7.03
CA GLU A 551 -25.86 0.42 -7.11
C GLU A 551 -24.77 0.04 -6.11
N ASP A 552 -23.84 0.95 -5.86
CA ASP A 552 -22.79 0.83 -4.84
C ASP A 552 -23.40 0.80 -3.42
N VAL A 553 -24.37 1.69 -3.16
CA VAL A 553 -25.14 1.70 -1.92
C VAL A 553 -25.98 0.43 -1.76
N TRP A 554 -26.57 -0.08 -2.86
CA TRP A 554 -27.29 -1.35 -2.86
C TRP A 554 -26.37 -2.51 -2.46
N GLN A 555 -25.15 -2.56 -3.02
CA GLN A 555 -24.16 -3.57 -2.68
C GLN A 555 -23.72 -3.46 -1.21
N GLY A 556 -23.63 -2.24 -0.69
CA GLY A 556 -23.47 -1.99 0.75
C GLY A 556 -24.58 -2.62 1.59
N PHE A 557 -25.85 -2.36 1.26
CA PHE A 557 -26.98 -2.99 1.96
C PHE A 557 -26.93 -4.51 1.89
N ALA A 558 -26.68 -5.08 0.71
CA ALA A 558 -26.63 -6.52 0.51
C ALA A 558 -25.54 -7.18 1.36
N LEU A 559 -24.29 -6.67 1.28
CA LEU A 559 -23.18 -7.19 2.08
C LEU A 559 -23.46 -7.03 3.58
N ARG A 560 -23.98 -5.88 4.03
CA ARG A 560 -24.25 -5.64 5.45
C ARG A 560 -25.38 -6.51 5.99
N HIS A 561 -26.45 -6.71 5.23
CA HIS A 561 -27.56 -7.59 5.61
C HIS A 561 -27.12 -9.06 5.71
N ALA A 562 -26.16 -9.48 4.89
CA ALA A 562 -25.53 -10.80 4.95
C ALA A 562 -24.47 -10.95 6.06
N GLY A 563 -24.18 -9.89 6.83
CA GLY A 563 -23.16 -9.90 7.89
C GLY A 563 -21.73 -9.59 7.43
N GLY A 564 -21.58 -9.16 6.18
CA GLY A 564 -20.31 -8.86 5.55
C GLY A 564 -19.62 -7.59 6.06
N ARG A 565 -18.30 -7.57 5.89
CA ARG A 565 -17.44 -6.46 6.32
C ARG A 565 -16.95 -5.66 5.13
N ILE A 566 -17.13 -4.34 5.21
CA ILE A 566 -16.63 -3.40 4.21
C ILE A 566 -15.62 -2.46 4.88
N ALA A 567 -14.41 -2.43 4.34
CA ALA A 567 -13.28 -1.66 4.86
C ALA A 567 -12.89 -0.50 3.93
N LYS A 568 -12.15 0.46 4.48
CA LYS A 568 -11.53 1.56 3.74
C LYS A 568 -10.06 1.24 3.44
N ALA A 569 -9.60 1.60 2.24
CA ALA A 569 -8.21 1.59 1.83
C ALA A 569 -7.78 3.00 1.42
N PRO A 570 -7.48 3.90 2.38
CA PRO A 570 -7.13 5.28 2.05
C PRO A 570 -5.81 5.42 1.27
N ALA A 571 -4.95 4.39 1.34
CA ALA A 571 -3.70 4.31 0.59
C ALA A 571 -3.91 3.92 -0.88
N ALA A 572 -4.99 3.17 -1.20
CA ALA A 572 -5.34 2.88 -2.58
C ALA A 572 -6.04 4.09 -3.18
N ALA A 573 -5.40 4.78 -4.12
CA ALA A 573 -5.90 6.05 -4.65
C ALA A 573 -5.99 6.05 -6.17
N ALA A 574 -7.04 6.71 -6.67
CA ALA A 574 -7.14 7.10 -8.07
C ALA A 574 -7.66 8.53 -8.18
N VAL A 575 -7.19 9.23 -9.20
CA VAL A 575 -7.59 10.59 -9.54
C VAL A 575 -8.76 10.50 -10.53
N HIS A 576 -9.90 11.09 -10.18
CA HIS A 576 -11.14 11.05 -10.94
C HIS A 576 -11.27 12.33 -11.78
N LEU A 577 -11.07 12.21 -13.10
CA LEU A 577 -10.83 13.33 -14.01
C LEU A 577 -12.09 14.13 -14.38
N ALA A 578 -13.25 13.49 -14.45
CA ALA A 578 -14.53 14.17 -14.73
C ALA A 578 -15.70 13.22 -14.56
N SER A 579 -16.82 13.64 -13.93
CA SER A 579 -18.10 12.91 -13.97
C SER A 579 -18.75 12.97 -15.37
N SER A 580 -18.11 12.35 -16.36
CA SER A 580 -18.32 12.59 -17.80
C SER A 580 -19.39 11.67 -18.41
N SER A 581 -19.44 10.41 -17.99
CA SER A 581 -20.27 9.36 -18.59
C SER A 581 -21.79 9.55 -18.43
N THR A 582 -22.23 10.38 -17.47
CA THR A 582 -23.67 10.59 -17.18
C THR A 582 -24.23 11.92 -17.69
N ARG A 583 -23.41 12.75 -18.35
CA ARG A 583 -23.88 14.01 -18.96
C ARG A 583 -24.90 13.78 -20.08
N SER A 584 -24.85 12.63 -20.74
CA SER A 584 -25.73 12.22 -21.85
C SER A 584 -27.18 11.90 -21.42
N LEU A 585 -27.41 11.55 -20.15
CA LEU A 585 -28.74 11.18 -19.65
C LEU A 585 -29.70 12.37 -19.54
N GLY A 586 -29.18 13.60 -19.42
CA GLY A 586 -29.95 14.78 -19.07
C GLY A 586 -30.36 14.81 -17.59
N ARG A 587 -30.50 16.02 -17.02
CA ARG A 587 -30.72 16.21 -15.58
C ARG A 587 -31.98 15.50 -15.02
N PRO A 588 -33.16 15.54 -15.66
CA PRO A 588 -34.35 14.88 -15.12
C PRO A 588 -34.21 13.36 -15.01
N ARG A 589 -33.65 12.70 -16.02
CA ARG A 589 -33.43 11.24 -16.00
C ARG A 589 -32.38 10.84 -14.96
N LEU A 590 -31.29 11.61 -14.87
CA LEU A 590 -30.28 11.42 -13.84
C LEU A 590 -30.91 11.47 -12.44
N ARG A 591 -31.72 12.49 -12.18
CA ARG A 591 -32.39 12.66 -10.88
C ARG A 591 -33.43 11.57 -10.62
N PHE A 592 -34.14 11.12 -11.67
CA PHE A 592 -35.05 9.98 -11.60
C PHE A 592 -34.35 8.72 -11.08
N TYR A 593 -33.21 8.34 -11.68
CA TYR A 593 -32.47 7.15 -11.25
C TYR A 593 -31.95 7.28 -9.82
N GLN A 594 -31.34 8.42 -9.48
CA GLN A 594 -30.86 8.69 -8.13
C GLN A 594 -31.95 8.54 -7.08
N GLU A 595 -33.12 9.15 -7.29
CA GLU A 595 -34.20 9.09 -6.31
C GLU A 595 -34.94 7.76 -6.30
N ARG A 596 -35.26 7.21 -7.47
CA ARG A 596 -35.91 5.89 -7.55
C ARG A 596 -35.05 4.84 -6.85
N ASN A 597 -33.76 4.77 -7.16
CA ASN A 597 -32.85 3.77 -6.61
C ASN A 597 -32.60 3.97 -5.12
N ARG A 598 -32.50 5.22 -4.65
CA ARG A 598 -32.42 5.55 -3.22
C ARG A 598 -33.63 4.97 -2.48
N ILE A 599 -34.84 5.22 -2.97
CA ILE A 599 -36.07 4.76 -2.32
C ILE A 599 -36.20 3.24 -2.42
N MET A 600 -35.83 2.65 -3.56
CA MET A 600 -35.77 1.20 -3.73
C MET A 600 -34.87 0.53 -2.69
N ASN A 601 -33.67 1.09 -2.44
CA ASN A 601 -32.78 0.60 -1.39
C ASN A 601 -33.48 0.60 -0.02
N LEU A 602 -34.17 1.67 0.34
CA LEU A 602 -34.87 1.75 1.63
C LEU A 602 -36.04 0.75 1.72
N LEU A 603 -36.89 0.70 0.69
CA LEU A 603 -38.07 -0.15 0.66
C LEU A 603 -37.72 -1.63 0.58
N CYS A 604 -36.60 -1.99 -0.04
CA CYS A 604 -36.19 -3.38 -0.16
C CYS A 604 -35.35 -3.84 1.03
N TRP A 605 -34.53 -2.98 1.65
CA TRP A 605 -33.58 -3.42 2.68
C TRP A 605 -33.97 -3.08 4.11
N LEU A 606 -34.70 -2.00 4.40
CA LEU A 606 -35.05 -1.70 5.80
C LEU A 606 -36.15 -2.63 6.33
N PRO A 607 -36.15 -3.03 7.61
CA PRO A 607 -37.26 -3.79 8.19
C PRO A 607 -38.58 -3.02 8.06
N ALA A 608 -39.69 -3.74 7.80
CA ALA A 608 -41.00 -3.10 7.64
C ALA A 608 -41.39 -2.25 8.86
N SER A 609 -41.05 -2.71 10.07
CA SER A 609 -41.26 -1.96 11.31
C SER A 609 -40.45 -0.66 11.37
N VAL A 610 -39.27 -0.60 10.76
CA VAL A 610 -38.45 0.62 10.68
C VAL A 610 -39.04 1.57 9.65
N ILE A 611 -39.45 1.07 8.47
CA ILE A 611 -40.10 1.87 7.44
C ILE A 611 -41.34 2.58 8.00
N TRP A 612 -42.22 1.84 8.68
CA TRP A 612 -43.43 2.41 9.30
C TRP A 612 -43.12 3.50 10.33
N ARG A 613 -42.13 3.27 11.20
CA ARG A 613 -41.69 4.24 12.21
C ARG A 613 -41.01 5.47 11.62
N MET A 614 -40.42 5.35 10.43
CA MET A 614 -39.75 6.45 9.72
C MET A 614 -40.69 7.28 8.84
N LEU A 615 -41.87 6.76 8.52
CA LEU A 615 -42.77 7.38 7.55
C LEU A 615 -43.03 8.87 7.82
N PRO A 616 -43.36 9.34 9.04
CA PRO A 616 -43.63 10.77 9.28
C PRO A 616 -42.42 11.67 8.99
N MET A 617 -41.23 11.27 9.44
CA MET A 617 -40.00 12.03 9.17
C MET A 617 -39.59 11.94 7.71
N TYR A 618 -39.79 10.79 7.07
CA TYR A 618 -39.52 10.61 5.65
C TYR A 618 -40.37 11.58 4.81
N TRP A 619 -41.66 11.72 5.11
CA TRP A 619 -42.55 12.69 4.46
C TRP A 619 -42.10 14.13 4.69
N LEU A 620 -41.75 14.49 5.92
CA LEU A 620 -41.28 15.84 6.24
C LEU A 620 -40.01 16.18 5.46
N VAL A 621 -39.01 15.28 5.47
CA VAL A 621 -37.75 15.45 4.74
C VAL A 621 -37.99 15.52 3.24
N GLY A 622 -38.82 14.63 2.70
CA GLY A 622 -39.19 14.59 1.29
C GLY A 622 -39.92 15.86 0.83
N LEU A 623 -40.89 16.34 1.61
CA LEU A 623 -41.63 17.57 1.33
C LEU A 623 -40.70 18.79 1.28
N LEU A 624 -39.83 18.95 2.28
CA LEU A 624 -38.88 20.07 2.33
C LEU A 624 -37.85 20.00 1.19
N ALA A 625 -37.39 18.80 0.83
CA ALA A 625 -36.49 18.59 -0.30
C ALA A 625 -37.18 18.93 -1.63
N GLY A 626 -38.40 18.44 -1.83
CA GLY A 626 -39.20 18.65 -3.04
C GLY A 626 -39.58 20.11 -3.25
N LEU A 627 -40.06 20.82 -2.21
CA LEU A 627 -40.35 22.26 -2.29
C LEU A 627 -39.12 23.08 -2.69
N ARG A 628 -37.96 22.75 -2.11
CA ARG A 628 -36.69 23.39 -2.50
C ARG A 628 -36.31 23.07 -3.94
N SER A 629 -36.46 21.82 -4.37
CA SER A 629 -36.14 21.38 -5.73
C SER A 629 -37.03 22.09 -6.76
N LEU A 630 -38.34 22.19 -6.49
CA LEU A 630 -39.29 22.93 -7.32
C LEU A 630 -38.87 24.39 -7.55
N ILE A 631 -38.40 25.06 -6.50
CA ILE A 631 -38.01 26.48 -6.56
C ILE A 631 -36.63 26.65 -7.20
N THR A 632 -35.67 25.80 -6.85
CA THR A 632 -34.24 26.03 -7.19
C THR A 632 -33.76 25.27 -8.41
N LYS A 633 -34.40 24.13 -8.74
CA LYS A 633 -33.99 23.21 -9.82
C LYS A 633 -35.21 22.45 -10.40
N PRO A 634 -36.08 23.11 -11.19
CA PRO A 634 -37.32 22.49 -11.68
C PRO A 634 -37.12 21.20 -12.48
N ALA A 635 -36.02 21.09 -13.22
CA ALA A 635 -35.67 19.88 -13.98
C ALA A 635 -35.38 18.67 -13.06
N ASP A 636 -34.75 18.90 -11.90
CA ASP A 636 -34.50 17.85 -10.92
C ASP A 636 -35.85 17.41 -10.32
N TRP A 637 -36.71 18.37 -9.95
CA TRP A 637 -38.04 18.11 -9.40
C TRP A 637 -38.92 17.22 -10.28
N LEU A 638 -38.89 17.42 -11.62
CA LEU A 638 -39.58 16.52 -12.55
C LEU A 638 -39.07 15.08 -12.46
N GLY A 639 -37.75 14.88 -12.35
CA GLY A 639 -37.15 13.57 -12.14
C GLY A 639 -37.56 12.93 -10.81
N GLU A 640 -37.63 13.73 -9.74
CA GLU A 640 -38.10 13.27 -8.43
C GLU A 640 -39.56 12.80 -8.49
N ILE A 641 -40.46 13.57 -9.11
CA ILE A 641 -41.87 13.16 -9.29
C ILE A 641 -41.96 11.88 -10.10
N ALA A 642 -41.25 11.81 -11.23
CA ALA A 642 -41.25 10.62 -12.07
C ALA A 642 -40.81 9.38 -11.28
N ALA A 643 -39.83 9.50 -10.38
CA ALA A 643 -39.39 8.41 -9.52
C ALA A 643 -40.49 7.94 -8.56
N HIS A 644 -41.21 8.87 -7.93
CA HIS A 644 -42.32 8.54 -7.03
C HIS A 644 -43.51 7.93 -7.78
N LEU A 645 -43.86 8.45 -8.96
CA LEU A 645 -44.91 7.89 -9.82
C LEU A 645 -44.54 6.47 -10.28
N TRP A 646 -43.28 6.22 -10.63
CA TRP A 646 -42.82 4.90 -10.99
C TRP A 646 -42.98 3.92 -9.82
N LEU A 647 -42.55 4.30 -8.61
CA LEU A 647 -42.71 3.45 -7.41
C LEU A 647 -44.18 3.17 -7.08
N ALA A 648 -45.05 4.17 -7.22
CA ALA A 648 -46.49 4.02 -6.99
C ALA A 648 -47.18 3.10 -8.01
N THR A 649 -46.65 3.03 -9.23
CA THR A 649 -47.18 2.18 -10.32
C THR A 649 -46.55 0.79 -10.37
N HIS A 650 -45.44 0.55 -9.67
CA HIS A 650 -44.72 -0.73 -9.66
C HIS A 650 -44.62 -1.43 -8.28
N PRO A 651 -45.66 -1.40 -7.41
CA PRO A 651 -45.53 -1.91 -6.04
C PRO A 651 -45.24 -3.42 -5.97
N LEU A 652 -45.81 -4.21 -6.89
CA LEU A 652 -45.57 -5.66 -6.95
C LEU A 652 -44.11 -5.98 -7.30
N GLN A 653 -43.48 -5.17 -8.14
CA GLN A 653 -42.07 -5.32 -8.49
C GLN A 653 -41.19 -5.04 -7.27
N VAL A 654 -41.47 -3.98 -6.51
CA VAL A 654 -40.75 -3.66 -5.27
C VAL A 654 -40.90 -4.77 -4.24
N LEU A 655 -42.11 -5.32 -4.07
CA LEU A 655 -42.35 -6.41 -3.12
C LEU A 655 -41.60 -7.69 -3.49
N ARG A 656 -41.57 -8.06 -4.78
CA ARG A 656 -40.79 -9.21 -5.26
C ARG A 656 -39.31 -9.04 -4.97
N GLN A 657 -38.76 -7.87 -5.28
CA GLN A 657 -37.33 -7.58 -5.04
C GLN A 657 -36.99 -7.54 -3.56
N ARG A 658 -37.86 -6.98 -2.73
CA ARG A 658 -37.71 -7.04 -1.27
C ARG A 658 -37.63 -8.49 -0.78
N GLN A 659 -38.53 -9.36 -1.25
CA GLN A 659 -38.56 -10.76 -0.86
C GLN A 659 -37.29 -11.50 -1.32
N GLU A 660 -36.86 -11.28 -2.56
CA GLU A 660 -35.66 -11.87 -3.14
C GLU A 660 -34.40 -11.39 -2.42
N TRP A 661 -34.19 -10.09 -2.29
CA TRP A 661 -32.94 -9.54 -1.77
C TRP A 661 -32.77 -9.78 -0.27
N ARG A 662 -33.86 -9.76 0.50
CA ARG A 662 -33.82 -10.07 1.93
C ARG A 662 -33.79 -11.57 2.25
N SER A 663 -33.86 -12.44 1.25
CA SER A 663 -33.69 -13.89 1.49
C SER A 663 -32.23 -14.27 1.84
N HIS A 664 -31.27 -13.39 1.56
CA HIS A 664 -29.83 -13.61 1.78
C HIS A 664 -29.33 -12.79 2.99
N GLY A 665 -29.50 -13.33 4.19
CA GLY A 665 -28.99 -12.74 5.43
C GLY A 665 -30.07 -12.38 6.47
N ASN A 666 -29.63 -11.95 7.65
CA ASN A 666 -30.51 -11.56 8.76
C ASN A 666 -29.90 -10.52 9.72
N ALA A 667 -28.83 -9.83 9.32
CA ALA A 667 -28.07 -8.89 10.14
C ALA A 667 -28.68 -7.47 10.17
N ASP A 668 -30.00 -7.38 10.32
CA ASP A 668 -30.72 -6.09 10.30
C ASP A 668 -30.24 -5.15 11.42
N LYS A 669 -29.90 -5.69 12.59
CA LYS A 669 -29.51 -4.89 13.75
C LYS A 669 -28.13 -4.25 13.54
N GLU A 670 -27.17 -5.03 13.04
CA GLU A 670 -25.81 -4.59 12.72
C GLU A 670 -25.85 -3.55 11.58
N MET A 671 -26.62 -3.83 10.53
CA MET A 671 -26.80 -2.92 9.41
C MET A 671 -27.39 -1.57 9.84
N LEU A 672 -28.46 -1.57 10.64
CA LEU A 672 -29.10 -0.33 11.13
C LEU A 672 -28.16 0.50 12.01
N ALA A 673 -27.33 -0.16 12.84
CA ALA A 673 -26.36 0.52 13.69
C ALA A 673 -25.28 1.29 12.90
N MET A 674 -25.08 0.96 11.62
CA MET A 674 -24.17 1.65 10.72
C MET A 674 -24.81 2.81 9.95
N LEU A 675 -26.14 2.96 9.98
CA LEU A 675 -26.85 4.08 9.35
C LEU A 675 -26.91 5.28 10.30
N SER A 676 -26.81 6.49 9.78
CA SER A 676 -26.99 7.71 10.58
C SER A 676 -28.43 8.24 10.54
N GLY A 677 -28.90 8.82 11.65
CA GLY A 677 -30.17 9.57 11.66
C GLY A 677 -30.08 10.97 11.03
N GLN A 678 -28.92 11.39 10.51
CA GLN A 678 -28.76 12.71 9.88
C GLN A 678 -29.44 12.78 8.51
N VAL A 679 -29.97 13.95 8.16
CA VAL A 679 -30.65 14.18 6.87
C VAL A 679 -29.70 14.79 5.84
N ARG A 680 -28.84 15.72 6.26
CA ARG A 680 -27.78 16.35 5.46
C ARG A 680 -26.50 16.49 6.32
N GLY A 681 -25.42 17.04 5.75
CA GLY A 681 -24.12 17.27 6.44
C GLY A 681 -24.20 18.05 7.77
N ARG A 682 -23.07 18.48 8.33
CA ARG A 682 -22.98 18.92 9.74
C ARG A 682 -23.97 20.06 10.11
N GLY A 683 -24.66 19.91 11.26
CA GLY A 683 -25.14 21.06 12.06
C GLY A 683 -26.56 21.64 11.88
N GLY A 684 -27.55 20.93 11.32
CA GLY A 684 -28.90 21.50 11.08
C GLY A 684 -29.99 21.25 12.16
N ALA A 685 -31.01 22.10 12.22
CA ALA A 685 -32.23 21.87 13.01
C ALA A 685 -32.97 20.59 12.59
N LEU A 686 -33.02 20.31 11.28
CA LEU A 686 -33.61 19.09 10.73
C LEU A 686 -32.84 17.82 11.14
N ASN A 687 -31.51 17.89 11.26
CA ASN A 687 -30.70 16.77 11.77
C ASN A 687 -31.00 16.50 13.25
N ARG A 688 -31.10 17.56 14.07
CA ARG A 688 -31.46 17.44 15.50
C ARG A 688 -32.84 16.82 15.67
N LEU A 689 -33.82 17.30 14.91
CA LEU A 689 -35.18 16.76 14.91
C LEU A 689 -35.20 15.29 14.48
N SER A 690 -34.50 14.95 13.41
CA SER A 690 -34.42 13.58 12.90
C SER A 690 -33.75 12.61 13.88
N LEU A 691 -32.65 13.00 14.50
CA LEU A 691 -31.98 12.19 15.53
C LEU A 691 -32.86 12.02 16.78
N ALA A 692 -33.56 13.07 17.21
CA ALA A 692 -34.52 12.99 18.30
C ALA A 692 -35.69 12.04 17.95
N TRP A 693 -36.21 12.12 16.72
CA TRP A 693 -37.24 11.21 16.25
C TRP A 693 -36.75 9.76 16.24
N CYS A 694 -35.57 9.47 15.69
CA CYS A 694 -34.99 8.12 15.68
C CYS A 694 -34.92 7.53 17.09
N ARG A 695 -34.47 8.32 18.07
CA ARG A 695 -34.47 7.92 19.49
C ARG A 695 -35.87 7.66 20.02
N MET A 696 -36.82 8.56 19.75
CA MET A 696 -38.21 8.44 20.21
C MET A 696 -38.90 7.19 19.67
N VAL A 697 -38.66 6.83 18.41
CA VAL A 697 -39.26 5.63 17.79
C VAL A 697 -38.40 4.37 17.97
N GLY A 698 -37.32 4.43 18.75
CA GLY A 698 -36.49 3.27 19.08
C GLY A 698 -35.74 2.69 17.88
N ILE A 699 -35.18 3.54 17.02
CA ILE A 699 -34.28 3.15 15.94
C ILE A 699 -32.84 3.45 16.38
N ASN A 700 -32.04 2.39 16.51
CA ASN A 700 -30.63 2.52 16.83
C ASN A 700 -29.84 2.89 15.58
N CYS A 701 -29.31 4.11 15.54
CA CYS A 701 -28.54 4.64 14.43
C CYS A 701 -27.24 5.27 14.94
N LEU A 702 -26.23 5.36 14.07
CA LEU A 702 -24.95 5.99 14.35
C LEU A 702 -25.13 7.49 14.66
N GLU A 703 -24.87 7.88 15.91
CA GLU A 703 -24.72 9.26 16.32
C GLU A 703 -23.28 9.72 16.08
N THR A 704 -23.04 10.41 14.98
CA THR A 704 -21.71 11.00 14.72
C THR A 704 -21.53 12.16 15.69
N SER A 705 -20.56 12.08 16.60
CA SER A 705 -20.26 13.16 17.54
C SER A 705 -19.90 14.44 16.76
N GLY A 706 -20.74 15.47 16.87
CA GLY A 706 -20.44 16.81 16.39
C GLY A 706 -19.40 17.52 17.25
N LYS A 707 -18.34 16.84 17.68
CA LYS A 707 -17.21 17.40 18.45
C LYS A 707 -15.90 16.89 17.86
N GLU A 708 -15.19 17.74 17.14
CA GLU A 708 -13.99 18.46 17.62
C GLU A 708 -13.56 19.49 16.56
N ASN A 709 -13.40 20.73 17.04
CA ASN A 709 -12.82 21.96 16.46
C ASN A 709 -13.19 22.40 15.04
#